data_AF-A0A9P6P6N8-F1
#
_entry.id   AF-A0A9P6P6N8-F1
#
_cell.length_a   1.000
_cell.length_b   1.000
_cell.length_c   1.000
_cell.angle_alpha   90.00
_cell.angle_beta   90.00
_cell.angle_gamma   90.00
#
_symmetry.space_group_name_H-M   'P 1'
#
loop_
_entity.id
_entity.type
_entity.pdbx_description
1 polymer ?
#
loop_
_entity_poly.entity_id
_entity_poly.type
_entity_poly.pdbx_seq_one_letter_code
_entity_poly.pdbx_strand_id
1 'polypeptide(L)'
;MGIHTEGNSMILVTGGAGFIGGNFVLDWLRRSDEAVLNVDKLTYAGNLRTLRLLDGNPLHLFARVDICDRPALDALFARHAPRAVVHFAAESHVDRSIHGPATFVQTNVVGTFTLLEVARAYWSSLANNAKAAFRFLHVSTDEVFGSLSLHDPQFCETTPYAPNSPYSATKAASDHLVRAYHHTYGLPTLTTNCSNNYGPYHFPEKLIPLTIVGALAGKPLPVYGDGRNVRDWLYVGDHCAAIREVLSRGKPGETYNVGGWNEKTNIEVVQAVCDLLDALRPKAGGSYRDQIAFVADRPGHDCRYAIDARKIERELGWKPTETFESGLKKTVQWYLDNQEWVNEVQSGEYRKWVESRFQSMAHIARKGIILAGGAGTRLYPITHVVSKQLLPVYDKPMIYYPLSTLMMTGIRDVLVISTPDDTPRFEAMLGDGGQWGMNIQYAVQPSPDGLAQAFIIGRDFIGNDPSALILGDNIFYGHDLVKQLEHANARQDGATVLAYHVNDPERYGVVEFDSEFRALSIEEKPTKPRSHYVVTGLYFYDNNVCDIAASIRPSARGELEITDVNCVYLDAGKLNVGIMGRGFAWLDTGTHDSLIEAATFIATLQKRQGLVVACPEEVAYRLGWIDAEQLRKLAAPLAKSQYGKYLQTILTDPVVKATSLPDVKIIEPQMFGDARGFFFESFNARDFAQCVDGSAVFVQDNHSCSARGVLRGLHYQIEHAQGKLVRVVHGEVFDVAVDIRRSSPSFGQWVGVHLSAANRRQLWVPAGFAHGFLTLSDNAEFLYKTTDYRFPEFERSILWNDRELGIEWPLQGDPVVAAKDAVGKPGVVRMNTVRGPRRRVETTILVTGATGQLGFELVRTLQGLGEVIAVDRAAFDLTKPDQMRDVLRAIRPTVIVNPAAYTAVDDAQSNPGLARQVNGEVPGVLAEEAERLGAALIHYSTDYVFNGEKDSPYVEEDDADPRNLYGISKLAGEQAIARTGAHHLILRTSWVYGMRGRNFLLTMLRLGGERDEIKVVADQVGAPTWSNTIATLTAHIVSQALSAQDTQQWWQERSGIYHLSAAGSTSWHGFAQAIFDAAALERAPAILPISTLDYPTPEKRPANSRLCNGKLERVFGLQPPQWDHALKLCLQAG
;
A
#
# COMPACT_ATOMS: atom_id res chain seq x y z
N MET A 1 7.10 -52.68 41.61
CA MET A 1 6.54 -53.15 40.33
C MET A 1 6.79 -52.06 39.31
N GLY A 2 7.75 -52.27 38.42
CA GLY A 2 8.02 -51.36 37.32
C GLY A 2 7.00 -51.56 36.20
N ILE A 3 6.51 -50.46 35.66
CA ILE A 3 6.03 -50.39 34.29
C ILE A 3 6.84 -49.25 33.66
N HIS A 4 7.93 -49.61 32.99
CA HIS A 4 8.44 -48.79 31.91
C HIS A 4 7.34 -48.77 30.85
N THR A 5 6.57 -47.71 30.76
CA THR A 5 5.83 -47.43 29.53
C THR A 5 6.84 -46.92 28.53
N GLU A 6 7.19 -47.74 27.54
CA GLU A 6 7.77 -47.30 26.27
C GLU A 6 6.87 -46.16 25.75
N GLY A 7 7.31 -44.93 25.95
CA GLY A 7 6.58 -43.75 25.50
C GLY A 7 6.55 -43.78 23.99
N ASN A 8 5.34 -43.74 23.41
CA ASN A 8 5.12 -43.73 21.97
C ASN A 8 5.99 -42.62 21.36
N SER A 9 7.06 -43.00 20.65
CA SER A 9 8.03 -42.06 20.09
C SER A 9 7.32 -41.19 19.04
N MET A 10 7.68 -39.92 18.95
CA MET A 10 7.04 -38.98 18.04
C MET A 10 8.02 -37.98 17.44
N ILE A 11 7.87 -37.70 16.15
CA ILE A 11 8.54 -36.58 15.49
C ILE A 11 7.55 -35.44 15.20
N LEU A 12 8.03 -34.20 15.33
CA LEU A 12 7.30 -33.02 14.89
C LEU A 12 7.80 -32.63 13.50
N VAL A 13 6.89 -32.58 12.54
CA VAL A 13 7.18 -32.18 11.16
C VAL A 13 6.46 -30.88 10.88
N THR A 14 7.19 -29.80 10.57
CA THR A 14 6.54 -28.56 10.12
C THR A 14 6.46 -28.53 8.61
N GLY A 15 5.39 -28.00 8.02
CA GLY A 15 5.24 -27.91 6.56
C GLY A 15 4.87 -29.25 5.92
N GLY A 16 4.33 -30.18 6.72
CA GLY A 16 4.03 -31.54 6.28
C GLY A 16 2.78 -31.65 5.41
N ALA A 17 2.08 -30.56 5.09
CA ALA A 17 1.03 -30.55 4.05
C ALA A 17 1.53 -30.02 2.69
N GLY A 18 2.80 -29.61 2.59
CA GLY A 18 3.45 -29.19 1.34
C GLY A 18 4.01 -30.36 0.51
N PHE A 19 4.75 -30.06 -0.56
CA PHE A 19 5.29 -31.07 -1.49
C PHE A 19 6.28 -32.06 -0.84
N ILE A 20 7.45 -31.58 -0.40
CA ILE A 20 8.50 -32.46 0.16
C ILE A 20 8.05 -32.97 1.55
N GLY A 21 7.52 -32.08 2.39
CA GLY A 21 7.03 -32.43 3.71
C GLY A 21 5.91 -33.48 3.68
N GLY A 22 4.94 -33.35 2.78
CA GLY A 22 3.85 -34.32 2.62
C GLY A 22 4.35 -35.69 2.15
N ASN A 23 5.24 -35.74 1.17
CA ASN A 23 5.87 -36.99 0.75
C ASN A 23 6.67 -37.63 1.89
N PHE A 24 7.37 -36.83 2.71
CA PHE A 24 8.10 -37.33 3.88
C PHE A 24 7.16 -37.94 4.92
N VAL A 25 6.06 -37.26 5.27
CA VAL A 25 5.08 -37.76 6.24
C VAL A 25 4.42 -39.06 5.75
N LEU A 26 4.01 -39.12 4.48
CA LEU A 26 3.43 -40.31 3.87
C LEU A 26 4.41 -41.49 3.86
N ASP A 27 5.68 -41.25 3.50
CA ASP A 27 6.69 -42.30 3.44
C ASP A 27 7.16 -42.74 4.84
N TRP A 28 7.21 -41.82 5.81
CA TRP A 28 7.52 -42.12 7.21
C TRP A 28 6.49 -43.08 7.80
N LEU A 29 5.21 -42.73 7.73
CA LEU A 29 4.12 -43.53 8.31
C LEU A 29 3.85 -44.83 7.55
N ARG A 30 4.35 -44.98 6.32
CA ARG A 30 4.32 -46.25 5.59
C ARG A 30 5.39 -47.24 6.11
N ARG A 31 6.47 -46.73 6.71
CA ARG A 31 7.68 -47.51 7.01
C ARG A 31 8.02 -47.58 8.50
N SER A 32 7.37 -46.77 9.32
CA SER A 32 7.65 -46.62 10.75
C SER A 32 6.35 -46.62 11.54
N ASP A 33 6.36 -47.25 12.70
CA ASP A 33 5.29 -47.18 13.70
C ASP A 33 5.40 -45.93 14.60
N GLU A 34 6.34 -45.03 14.29
CA GLU A 34 6.54 -43.79 15.03
C GLU A 34 5.56 -42.70 14.61
N ALA A 35 4.87 -42.11 15.59
CA ALA A 35 3.87 -41.09 15.34
C ALA A 35 4.46 -39.78 14.81
N VAL A 36 3.66 -39.06 14.02
CA VAL A 36 4.00 -37.76 13.42
C VAL A 36 3.03 -36.70 13.89
N LEU A 37 3.54 -35.65 14.53
CA LEU A 37 2.83 -34.39 14.72
C LEU A 37 3.16 -33.46 13.55
N ASN A 38 2.23 -33.33 12.62
CA ASN A 38 2.32 -32.49 11.45
C ASN A 38 1.77 -31.08 11.75
N VAL A 39 2.65 -30.10 11.75
CA VAL A 39 2.34 -28.69 12.01
C VAL A 39 2.39 -27.92 10.69
N ASP A 40 1.25 -27.37 10.26
CA ASP A 40 1.19 -26.64 8.99
C ASP A 40 0.22 -25.47 9.06
N LYS A 41 0.58 -24.33 8.48
CA LYS A 41 -0.28 -23.13 8.43
C LYS A 41 -1.42 -23.27 7.40
N LEU A 42 -1.28 -24.19 6.44
CA LEU A 42 -2.12 -24.32 5.25
C LEU A 42 -2.16 -23.02 4.46
N THR A 43 -0.98 -22.58 4.00
CA THR A 43 -0.85 -21.49 3.02
C THR A 43 -1.30 -21.97 1.63
N TYR A 44 -1.08 -21.17 0.57
CA TYR A 44 -1.40 -21.61 -0.80
C TYR A 44 -0.70 -22.90 -1.21
N ALA A 45 0.46 -23.22 -0.62
CA ALA A 45 1.25 -24.41 -0.94
C ALA A 45 0.92 -25.62 -0.05
N GLY A 46 0.18 -25.42 1.05
CA GLY A 46 -0.23 -26.48 1.97
C GLY A 46 -1.57 -27.07 1.56
N ASN A 47 -1.62 -28.38 1.28
CA ASN A 47 -2.87 -29.05 0.91
C ASN A 47 -3.07 -30.36 1.69
N LEU A 48 -4.11 -30.40 2.53
CA LEU A 48 -4.50 -31.59 3.29
C LEU A 48 -4.84 -32.79 2.41
N ARG A 49 -5.23 -32.58 1.14
CA ARG A 49 -5.48 -33.67 0.19
C ARG A 49 -4.24 -34.48 -0.14
N THR A 50 -3.06 -33.89 -0.04
CA THR A 50 -1.78 -34.63 -0.10
C THR A 50 -1.72 -35.72 0.97
N LEU A 51 -2.36 -35.50 2.11
CA LEU A 51 -2.35 -36.38 3.27
C LEU A 51 -3.61 -37.25 3.40
N ARG A 52 -4.52 -37.23 2.42
CA ARG A 52 -5.81 -37.94 2.46
C ARG A 52 -5.67 -39.43 2.75
N LEU A 53 -4.55 -40.05 2.32
CA LEU A 53 -4.23 -41.45 2.61
C LEU A 53 -4.02 -41.75 4.10
N LEU A 54 -3.88 -40.72 4.94
CA LEU A 54 -3.69 -40.81 6.39
C LEU A 54 -4.96 -40.46 7.18
N ASP A 55 -6.09 -40.19 6.52
CA ASP A 55 -7.34 -39.89 7.19
C ASP A 55 -7.73 -41.03 8.15
N GLY A 56 -7.86 -40.71 9.44
CA GLY A 56 -8.18 -41.68 10.49
C GLY A 56 -6.99 -42.52 10.97
N ASN A 57 -5.77 -42.31 10.48
CA ASN A 57 -4.58 -42.98 11.01
C ASN A 57 -4.21 -42.41 12.39
N PRO A 58 -4.20 -43.21 13.47
CA PRO A 58 -3.93 -42.73 14.83
C PRO A 58 -2.49 -42.26 15.05
N LEU A 59 -1.57 -42.61 14.15
CA LEU A 59 -0.16 -42.19 14.20
C LEU A 59 0.07 -40.83 13.50
N HIS A 60 -0.93 -40.27 12.83
CA HIS A 60 -0.85 -38.95 12.19
C HIS A 60 -1.70 -37.92 12.95
N LEU A 61 -1.04 -36.98 13.60
CA LEU A 61 -1.69 -35.85 14.27
C LEU A 61 -1.45 -34.58 13.47
N PHE A 62 -2.51 -33.84 13.16
CA PHE A 62 -2.42 -32.59 12.42
C PHE A 62 -2.72 -31.39 13.31
N ALA A 63 -1.86 -30.38 13.28
CA ALA A 63 -2.04 -29.12 13.98
C ALA A 63 -1.95 -27.95 12.97
N ARG A 64 -3.06 -27.23 12.79
CA ARG A 64 -3.08 -26.02 11.96
C ARG A 64 -2.53 -24.84 12.74
N VAL A 65 -1.21 -24.64 12.70
CA VAL A 65 -0.50 -23.63 13.49
C VAL A 65 0.56 -22.95 12.63
N ASP A 66 0.68 -21.62 12.78
CA ASP A 66 1.78 -20.85 12.20
C ASP A 66 3.04 -21.05 13.04
N ILE A 67 4.19 -21.29 12.39
CA ILE A 67 5.46 -21.42 13.10
C ILE A 67 5.93 -20.11 13.77
N CYS A 68 5.29 -18.97 13.44
CA CYS A 68 5.48 -17.70 14.15
C CYS A 68 4.66 -17.62 15.46
N ASP A 69 3.66 -18.49 15.67
CA ASP A 69 2.83 -18.51 16.87
C ASP A 69 3.54 -19.28 17.99
N ARG A 70 4.38 -18.53 18.72
CA ARG A 70 5.17 -19.06 19.82
C ARG A 70 4.32 -19.76 20.89
N PRO A 71 3.24 -19.16 21.44
CA PRO A 71 2.38 -19.82 22.42
C PRO A 71 1.80 -21.15 21.93
N ALA A 72 1.33 -21.21 20.69
CA ALA A 72 0.78 -22.44 20.13
C ALA A 72 1.85 -23.54 19.99
N LEU A 73 3.06 -23.18 19.53
CA LEU A 73 4.17 -24.12 19.45
C LEU A 73 4.61 -24.61 20.84
N ASP A 74 4.74 -23.74 21.84
CA ASP A 74 5.07 -24.16 23.21
C ASP A 74 4.04 -25.17 23.75
N ALA A 75 2.75 -24.93 23.50
CA ALA A 75 1.69 -25.85 23.90
C ALA A 75 1.80 -27.21 23.19
N LEU A 76 2.13 -27.23 21.88
CA LEU A 76 2.32 -28.47 21.13
C LEU A 76 3.53 -29.26 21.63
N PHE A 77 4.67 -28.62 21.87
CA PHE A 77 5.86 -29.27 22.40
C PHE A 77 5.62 -29.84 23.81
N ALA A 78 4.95 -29.07 24.68
CA ALA A 78 4.62 -29.51 26.03
C ALA A 78 3.65 -30.71 26.03
N ARG A 79 2.66 -30.70 25.14
CA ARG A 79 1.63 -31.75 25.05
C ARG A 79 2.15 -33.05 24.44
N HIS A 80 2.96 -32.95 23.39
CA HIS A 80 3.30 -34.09 22.55
C HIS A 80 4.75 -34.59 22.73
N ALA A 81 5.60 -33.83 23.42
CA ALA A 81 6.96 -34.19 23.77
C ALA A 81 7.75 -34.85 22.61
N PRO A 82 7.91 -34.17 21.46
CA PRO A 82 8.58 -34.75 20.30
C PRO A 82 10.04 -35.08 20.59
N ARG A 83 10.54 -36.22 20.07
CA ARG A 83 11.96 -36.60 20.15
C ARG A 83 12.81 -35.90 19.09
N ALA A 84 12.20 -35.43 18.01
CA ALA A 84 12.89 -34.69 16.97
C ALA A 84 11.95 -33.71 16.26
N VAL A 85 12.55 -32.68 15.66
CA VAL A 85 11.88 -31.72 14.78
C VAL A 85 12.46 -31.88 13.38
N VAL A 86 11.60 -32.00 12.36
CA VAL A 86 11.98 -31.97 10.95
C VAL A 86 11.30 -30.77 10.30
N HIS A 87 12.09 -29.74 9.98
CA HIS A 87 11.58 -28.43 9.62
C HIS A 87 11.58 -28.21 8.10
N PHE A 88 10.41 -28.39 7.46
CA PHE A 88 10.18 -28.07 6.03
C PHE A 88 9.42 -26.75 5.80
N ALA A 89 8.71 -26.22 6.80
CA ALA A 89 7.82 -25.07 6.63
C ALA A 89 8.60 -23.84 6.16
N ALA A 90 8.28 -23.37 4.96
CA ALA A 90 8.88 -22.20 4.34
C ALA A 90 8.01 -21.71 3.18
N GLU A 91 8.12 -20.42 2.85
CA GLU A 91 7.78 -19.93 1.52
C GLU A 91 8.90 -20.31 0.54
N SER A 92 8.54 -20.97 -0.57
CA SER A 92 9.51 -21.73 -1.39
C SER A 92 9.61 -21.32 -2.87
N HIS A 93 8.84 -20.32 -3.32
CA HIS A 93 8.80 -19.94 -4.74
C HIS A 93 9.59 -18.66 -5.03
N VAL A 94 10.72 -18.79 -5.73
CA VAL A 94 11.59 -17.66 -6.12
C VAL A 94 10.81 -16.50 -6.73
N ASP A 95 9.95 -16.75 -7.74
CA ASP A 95 9.19 -15.65 -8.37
C ASP A 95 8.24 -14.92 -7.41
N ARG A 96 7.62 -15.62 -6.45
CA ARG A 96 6.78 -14.95 -5.44
C ARG A 96 7.61 -14.07 -4.52
N SER A 97 8.87 -14.46 -4.26
CA SER A 97 9.78 -13.69 -3.40
C SER A 97 10.23 -12.38 -4.03
N ILE A 98 10.28 -12.29 -5.36
CA ILE A 98 10.61 -11.04 -6.08
C ILE A 98 9.48 -10.02 -5.91
N HIS A 99 8.22 -10.46 -5.97
CA HIS A 99 7.06 -9.57 -5.85
C HIS A 99 6.62 -9.29 -4.40
N GLY A 100 6.82 -10.24 -3.49
CA GLY A 100 6.36 -10.16 -2.10
C GLY A 100 7.37 -10.69 -1.08
N PRO A 101 8.55 -10.06 -0.93
CA PRO A 101 9.64 -10.58 -0.09
C PRO A 101 9.30 -10.60 1.42
N ALA A 102 8.38 -9.76 1.90
CA ALA A 102 8.05 -9.65 3.33
C ALA A 102 7.56 -10.99 3.92
N THR A 103 6.72 -11.74 3.20
CA THR A 103 6.20 -13.04 3.65
C THR A 103 7.30 -14.09 3.78
N PHE A 104 8.34 -14.02 2.93
CA PHE A 104 9.51 -14.89 3.00
C PHE A 104 10.35 -14.59 4.24
N VAL A 105 10.59 -13.31 4.55
CA VAL A 105 11.29 -12.92 5.80
C VAL A 105 10.51 -13.39 7.02
N GLN A 106 9.20 -13.13 7.07
CA GLN A 106 8.36 -13.54 8.18
C GLN A 106 8.39 -15.06 8.40
N THR A 107 8.18 -15.85 7.35
CA THR A 107 8.07 -17.31 7.50
C THR A 107 9.44 -17.96 7.64
N ASN A 108 10.36 -17.69 6.71
CA ASN A 108 11.63 -18.42 6.63
C ASN A 108 12.62 -17.96 7.70
N VAL A 109 12.64 -16.67 8.06
CA VAL A 109 13.58 -16.14 9.06
C VAL A 109 12.93 -16.08 10.43
N VAL A 110 11.85 -15.31 10.60
CA VAL A 110 11.20 -15.11 11.92
C VAL A 110 10.54 -16.41 12.40
N GLY A 111 9.91 -17.17 11.51
CA GLY A 111 9.34 -18.48 11.82
C GLY A 111 10.40 -19.50 12.24
N THR A 112 11.51 -19.63 11.50
CA THR A 112 12.63 -20.52 11.91
C THR A 112 13.20 -20.10 13.26
N PHE A 113 13.43 -18.79 13.48
CA PHE A 113 13.89 -18.27 14.76
C PHE A 113 12.94 -18.65 15.91
N THR A 114 11.64 -18.47 15.70
CA THR A 114 10.60 -18.79 16.70
C THR A 114 10.61 -20.28 17.04
N LEU A 115 10.65 -21.13 16.01
CA LEU A 115 10.70 -22.58 16.19
C LEU A 115 12.00 -23.04 16.88
N LEU A 116 13.14 -22.42 16.57
CA LEU A 116 14.41 -22.68 17.25
C LEU A 116 14.35 -22.31 18.73
N GLU A 117 13.73 -21.18 19.09
CA GLU A 117 13.57 -20.80 20.50
C GLU A 117 12.61 -21.73 21.27
N VAL A 118 11.55 -22.22 20.64
CA VAL A 118 10.67 -23.26 21.22
C VAL A 118 11.47 -24.54 21.45
N ALA A 119 12.13 -25.03 20.40
CA ALA A 119 12.90 -26.26 20.43
C ALA A 119 14.03 -26.18 21.47
N ARG A 120 14.72 -25.03 21.57
CA ARG A 120 15.77 -24.79 22.57
C ARG A 120 15.23 -24.81 23.99
N ALA A 121 14.10 -24.12 24.25
CA ALA A 121 13.47 -24.11 25.56
C ALA A 121 13.04 -25.52 25.98
N TYR A 122 12.35 -26.23 25.10
CA TYR A 122 11.93 -27.61 25.30
C TYR A 122 13.12 -28.55 25.53
N TRP A 123 14.10 -28.56 24.63
CA TRP A 123 15.31 -29.38 24.73
C TRP A 123 16.09 -29.12 26.02
N SER A 124 16.15 -27.86 26.48
CA SER A 124 16.83 -27.49 27.72
C SER A 124 16.15 -28.10 28.95
N SER A 125 14.84 -28.36 28.88
CA SER A 125 14.06 -28.99 29.95
C SER A 125 14.12 -30.53 29.96
N LEU A 126 14.65 -31.15 28.91
CA LEU A 126 14.73 -32.61 28.80
C LEU A 126 15.78 -33.21 29.74
N ALA A 127 15.50 -34.40 30.27
CA ALA A 127 16.47 -35.21 31.01
C ALA A 127 17.64 -35.66 30.11
N ASN A 128 18.83 -35.88 30.69
CA ASN A 128 20.09 -36.08 29.95
C ASN A 128 20.01 -37.06 28.77
N ASN A 129 19.36 -38.22 28.91
CA ASN A 129 19.26 -39.20 27.83
C ASN A 129 18.36 -38.72 26.67
N ALA A 130 17.19 -38.15 26.98
CA ALA A 130 16.28 -37.58 25.98
C ALA A 130 16.88 -36.32 25.33
N LYS A 131 17.60 -35.51 26.11
CA LYS A 131 18.32 -34.32 25.65
C LYS A 131 19.44 -34.67 24.67
N ALA A 132 20.18 -35.75 24.92
CA ALA A 132 21.23 -36.24 24.03
C ALA A 132 20.68 -36.90 22.75
N ALA A 133 19.50 -37.52 22.84
CA ALA A 133 18.82 -38.16 21.70
C ALA A 133 18.08 -37.16 20.79
N PHE A 134 17.74 -35.97 21.29
CA PHE A 134 16.97 -34.97 20.55
C PHE A 134 17.68 -34.53 19.26
N ARG A 135 16.93 -34.27 18.19
CA ARG A 135 17.46 -33.74 16.92
C ARG A 135 16.56 -32.62 16.38
N PHE A 136 17.19 -31.56 15.88
CA PHE A 136 16.52 -30.52 15.10
C PHE A 136 17.07 -30.54 13.67
N LEU A 137 16.34 -31.15 12.73
CA LEU A 137 16.74 -31.24 11.33
C LEU A 137 16.12 -30.09 10.54
N HIS A 138 16.96 -29.18 10.04
CA HIS A 138 16.59 -28.09 9.16
C HIS A 138 16.76 -28.49 7.69
N VAL A 139 15.67 -28.43 6.92
CA VAL A 139 15.69 -28.69 5.48
C VAL A 139 15.83 -27.36 4.74
N SER A 140 16.91 -27.25 3.97
CA SER A 140 17.29 -26.07 3.22
C SER A 140 17.61 -26.43 1.76
N THR A 141 18.18 -25.50 1.01
CA THR A 141 18.29 -25.54 -0.44
C THR A 141 19.73 -25.27 -0.89
N ASP A 142 20.09 -25.78 -2.06
CA ASP A 142 21.34 -25.45 -2.77
C ASP A 142 21.44 -23.98 -3.21
N GLU A 143 20.31 -23.32 -3.46
CA GLU A 143 20.25 -21.92 -3.88
C GLU A 143 20.92 -20.93 -2.90
N VAL A 144 21.21 -21.34 -1.66
CA VAL A 144 21.98 -20.54 -0.70
C VAL A 144 23.42 -20.30 -1.16
N PHE A 145 23.96 -21.19 -2.01
CA PHE A 145 25.31 -21.12 -2.54
C PHE A 145 25.45 -20.19 -3.76
N GLY A 146 24.34 -19.70 -4.32
CA GLY A 146 24.32 -18.81 -5.48
C GLY A 146 24.37 -19.55 -6.82
N SER A 147 25.01 -18.97 -7.83
CA SER A 147 25.15 -19.57 -9.17
C SER A 147 26.55 -20.11 -9.43
N LEU A 148 26.63 -21.24 -10.14
CA LEU A 148 27.86 -21.73 -10.76
C LEU A 148 27.98 -21.24 -12.21
N SER A 149 29.21 -21.07 -12.67
CA SER A 149 29.55 -21.08 -14.09
C SER A 149 29.47 -22.52 -14.65
N LEU A 150 29.52 -22.67 -15.97
CA LEU A 150 29.53 -23.99 -16.63
C LEU A 150 30.76 -24.85 -16.27
N HIS A 151 31.85 -24.22 -15.80
CA HIS A 151 33.11 -24.90 -15.49
C HIS A 151 33.41 -24.96 -14.00
N ASP A 152 32.60 -24.33 -13.15
CA ASP A 152 32.82 -24.34 -11.71
C ASP A 152 32.54 -25.73 -11.12
N PRO A 153 33.27 -26.12 -10.06
CA PRO A 153 32.98 -27.35 -9.34
C PRO A 153 31.58 -27.32 -8.73
N GLN A 154 31.00 -28.51 -8.55
CA GLN A 154 29.70 -28.68 -7.90
C GLN A 154 29.74 -28.15 -6.45
N PHE A 155 28.59 -27.70 -5.95
CA PHE A 155 28.43 -27.20 -4.60
C PHE A 155 28.72 -28.28 -3.57
N CYS A 156 29.63 -27.99 -2.64
CA CYS A 156 29.93 -28.81 -1.48
C CYS A 156 29.56 -28.05 -0.19
N GLU A 157 29.56 -28.71 0.96
CA GLU A 157 29.13 -28.10 2.22
C GLU A 157 30.03 -26.95 2.70
N THR A 158 31.21 -26.79 2.10
CA THR A 158 32.13 -25.66 2.36
C THR A 158 32.02 -24.54 1.33
N THR A 159 31.14 -24.66 0.32
CA THR A 159 30.91 -23.58 -0.63
C THR A 159 30.36 -22.35 0.12
N PRO A 160 30.92 -21.14 -0.08
CA PRO A 160 30.40 -19.93 0.54
C PRO A 160 28.95 -19.64 0.12
N TYR A 161 28.17 -19.06 1.03
CA TYR A 161 26.83 -18.61 0.70
C TYR A 161 26.91 -17.34 -0.17
N ALA A 162 26.13 -17.31 -1.25
CA ALA A 162 26.04 -16.20 -2.18
C ALA A 162 24.63 -16.11 -2.79
N PRO A 163 23.56 -16.00 -1.98
CA PRO A 163 22.19 -16.06 -2.46
C PRO A 163 21.82 -14.86 -3.36
N ASN A 164 21.24 -15.14 -4.53
CA ASN A 164 20.89 -14.11 -5.53
C ASN A 164 19.41 -13.70 -5.56
N SER A 165 18.56 -14.31 -4.74
CA SER A 165 17.11 -13.99 -4.69
C SER A 165 16.64 -13.75 -3.26
N PRO A 166 15.50 -13.03 -3.04
CA PRO A 166 14.94 -12.88 -1.70
C PRO A 166 14.63 -14.24 -1.04
N TYR A 167 14.12 -15.21 -1.80
CA TYR A 167 13.93 -16.58 -1.30
C TYR A 167 15.24 -17.20 -0.79
N SER A 168 16.28 -17.28 -1.63
CA SER A 168 17.53 -17.93 -1.24
C SER A 168 18.25 -17.16 -0.13
N ALA A 169 18.13 -15.84 -0.07
CA ALA A 169 18.65 -15.03 1.02
C ALA A 169 17.97 -15.35 2.35
N THR A 170 16.65 -15.52 2.36
CA THR A 170 15.93 -15.91 3.59
C THR A 170 16.25 -17.34 4.05
N LYS A 171 16.53 -18.27 3.12
CA LYS A 171 17.00 -19.63 3.44
C LYS A 171 18.44 -19.64 3.96
N ALA A 172 19.32 -18.83 3.38
CA ALA A 172 20.68 -18.63 3.91
C ALA A 172 20.64 -18.05 5.34
N ALA A 173 19.75 -17.10 5.59
CA ALA A 173 19.55 -16.55 6.94
C ALA A 173 19.03 -17.61 7.93
N SER A 174 18.09 -18.48 7.52
CA SER A 174 17.62 -19.58 8.38
C SER A 174 18.73 -20.58 8.70
N ASP A 175 19.58 -20.92 7.72
CA ASP A 175 20.74 -21.79 7.91
C ASP A 175 21.73 -21.19 8.92
N HIS A 176 21.99 -19.88 8.83
CA HIS A 176 22.83 -19.16 9.79
C HIS A 176 22.26 -19.19 11.21
N LEU A 177 20.94 -19.01 11.36
CA LEU A 177 20.29 -19.12 12.67
C LEU A 177 20.44 -20.53 13.25
N VAL A 178 20.14 -21.57 12.48
CA VAL A 178 20.26 -22.97 12.93
C VAL A 178 21.69 -23.29 13.35
N ARG A 179 22.67 -22.90 12.53
CA ARG A 179 24.10 -23.06 12.86
C ARG A 179 24.47 -22.31 14.14
N ALA A 180 24.07 -21.04 14.28
CA ALA A 180 24.36 -20.24 15.46
C ALA A 180 23.77 -20.88 16.72
N TYR A 181 22.57 -21.45 16.66
CA TYR A 181 21.94 -22.10 17.82
C TYR A 181 22.67 -23.35 18.28
N HIS A 182 23.25 -24.10 17.35
CA HIS A 182 24.15 -25.20 17.68
C HIS A 182 25.41 -24.69 18.40
N HIS A 183 26.13 -23.74 17.80
CA HIS A 183 27.39 -23.23 18.35
C HIS A 183 27.23 -22.49 19.67
N THR A 184 26.16 -21.71 19.82
CA THR A 184 25.94 -20.88 21.01
C THR A 184 25.28 -21.65 22.16
N TYR A 185 24.28 -22.48 21.87
CA TYR A 185 23.47 -23.13 22.90
C TYR A 185 23.68 -24.64 23.02
N GLY A 186 24.42 -25.25 22.08
CA GLY A 186 24.61 -26.69 22.02
C GLY A 186 23.38 -27.46 21.53
N LEU A 187 22.38 -26.79 20.94
CA LEU A 187 21.20 -27.45 20.38
C LEU A 187 21.65 -28.45 19.29
N PRO A 188 21.24 -29.73 19.33
CA PRO A 188 21.71 -30.74 18.39
C PRO A 188 20.99 -30.61 17.03
N THR A 189 21.44 -29.65 16.23
CA THR A 189 20.88 -29.37 14.90
C THR A 189 21.56 -30.20 13.82
N LEU A 190 20.85 -30.44 12.72
CA LEU A 190 21.32 -31.07 11.48
C LEU A 190 20.82 -30.21 10.32
N THR A 191 21.64 -29.93 9.31
CA THR A 191 21.20 -29.15 8.14
C THR A 191 21.35 -29.98 6.87
N THR A 192 20.36 -29.95 5.98
CA THR A 192 20.47 -30.52 4.64
C THR A 192 20.21 -29.46 3.58
N ASN A 193 21.13 -29.28 2.63
CA ASN A 193 20.94 -28.41 1.46
C ASN A 193 20.78 -29.31 0.23
N CYS A 194 19.56 -29.39 -0.32
CA CYS A 194 19.26 -30.28 -1.43
C CYS A 194 19.17 -29.56 -2.78
N SER A 195 19.33 -30.31 -3.86
CA SER A 195 19.06 -29.85 -5.22
C SER A 195 17.56 -29.77 -5.54
N ASN A 196 17.21 -29.36 -6.76
CA ASN A 196 15.82 -29.25 -7.21
C ASN A 196 15.07 -30.57 -7.10
N ASN A 197 13.96 -30.57 -6.38
CA ASN A 197 13.12 -31.75 -6.18
C ASN A 197 12.02 -31.86 -7.23
N TYR A 198 11.64 -33.10 -7.57
CA TYR A 198 10.49 -33.40 -8.43
C TYR A 198 9.84 -34.74 -8.08
N GLY A 199 8.55 -34.90 -8.36
CA GLY A 199 7.82 -36.14 -8.02
C GLY A 199 6.31 -35.95 -7.78
N PRO A 200 5.66 -36.98 -7.20
CA PRO A 200 4.25 -36.95 -6.78
C PRO A 200 3.90 -35.78 -5.87
N TYR A 201 2.67 -35.26 -5.97
CA TYR A 201 2.15 -34.16 -5.14
C TYR A 201 2.90 -32.82 -5.29
N HIS A 202 3.68 -32.63 -6.36
CA HIS A 202 4.36 -31.36 -6.59
C HIS A 202 3.36 -30.29 -7.07
N PHE A 203 3.32 -29.14 -6.40
CA PHE A 203 2.37 -28.10 -6.78
C PHE A 203 2.66 -27.60 -8.23
N PRO A 204 1.66 -27.41 -9.10
CA PRO A 204 1.87 -27.11 -10.54
C PRO A 204 2.39 -25.70 -10.86
N GLU A 205 3.32 -25.19 -10.06
CA GLU A 205 3.99 -23.89 -10.20
C GLU A 205 5.46 -24.00 -10.64
N LYS A 206 6.10 -25.15 -10.35
CA LYS A 206 7.49 -25.46 -10.70
C LYS A 206 7.57 -26.11 -12.08
N LEU A 207 8.76 -26.09 -12.71
CA LEU A 207 8.97 -26.46 -14.11
C LEU A 207 8.30 -27.79 -14.52
N ILE A 208 8.72 -28.93 -13.96
CA ILE A 208 8.18 -30.25 -14.34
C ILE A 208 6.64 -30.34 -14.20
N PRO A 209 6.03 -30.06 -13.02
CA PRO A 209 4.58 -30.22 -12.88
C PRO A 209 3.79 -29.19 -13.70
N LEU A 210 4.31 -27.98 -13.88
CA LEU A 210 3.71 -26.97 -14.76
C LEU A 210 3.73 -27.42 -16.22
N THR A 211 4.85 -28.00 -16.68
CA THR A 211 4.96 -28.55 -18.04
C THR A 211 3.98 -29.70 -18.24
N ILE A 212 3.89 -30.66 -17.32
CA ILE A 212 2.97 -31.80 -17.44
C ILE A 212 1.53 -31.30 -17.61
N VAL A 213 1.10 -30.40 -16.73
CA VAL A 213 -0.27 -29.94 -16.71
C VAL A 213 -0.59 -28.99 -17.86
N GLY A 214 0.34 -28.09 -18.19
CA GLY A 214 0.23 -27.21 -19.36
C GLY A 214 0.10 -28.01 -20.66
N ALA A 215 0.90 -29.07 -20.79
CA ALA A 215 0.91 -29.93 -21.98
C ALA A 215 -0.43 -30.65 -22.15
N LEU A 216 -0.92 -31.28 -21.09
CA LEU A 216 -2.22 -31.95 -21.06
C LEU A 216 -3.40 -30.99 -21.32
N ALA A 217 -3.27 -29.72 -20.92
CA ALA A 217 -4.26 -28.68 -21.15
C ALA A 217 -4.15 -28.01 -22.53
N GLY A 218 -3.19 -28.41 -23.37
CA GLY A 218 -2.99 -27.82 -24.70
C GLY A 218 -2.38 -26.41 -24.68
N LYS A 219 -1.79 -25.98 -23.56
CA LYS A 219 -1.24 -24.63 -23.38
C LYS A 219 0.23 -24.52 -23.84
N PRO A 220 0.72 -23.31 -24.15
CA PRO A 220 2.15 -23.08 -24.32
C PRO A 220 2.96 -23.51 -23.08
N LEU A 221 4.14 -24.08 -23.31
CA LEU A 221 5.06 -24.56 -22.29
C LEU A 221 6.20 -23.55 -22.15
N PRO A 222 6.13 -22.63 -21.16
CA PRO A 222 7.07 -21.53 -21.03
C PRO A 222 8.47 -22.03 -20.64
N VAL A 223 9.48 -21.64 -21.41
CA VAL A 223 10.89 -21.87 -21.14
C VAL A 223 11.60 -20.52 -21.02
N TYR A 224 12.14 -20.22 -19.84
CA TYR A 224 12.84 -18.95 -19.58
C TYR A 224 14.12 -18.82 -20.41
N GLY A 225 14.34 -17.64 -20.99
CA GLY A 225 15.53 -17.33 -21.77
C GLY A 225 15.66 -18.24 -22.98
N ASP A 226 16.84 -18.84 -23.16
CA ASP A 226 17.09 -19.88 -24.17
C ASP A 226 16.93 -21.31 -23.62
N GLY A 227 16.47 -21.44 -22.37
CA GLY A 227 16.28 -22.72 -21.69
C GLY A 227 17.56 -23.45 -21.28
N ARG A 228 18.73 -22.82 -21.40
CA ARG A 228 20.03 -23.47 -21.13
C ARG A 228 20.46 -23.44 -19.66
N ASN A 229 19.71 -22.79 -18.77
CA ASN A 229 20.00 -22.88 -17.33
C ASN A 229 19.95 -24.34 -16.88
N VAL A 230 20.92 -24.72 -16.05
CA VAL A 230 21.13 -26.09 -15.58
C VAL A 230 20.65 -26.24 -14.14
N ARG A 231 19.94 -27.33 -13.87
CA ARG A 231 19.49 -27.73 -12.54
C ARG A 231 19.89 -29.19 -12.28
N ASP A 232 20.18 -29.52 -11.03
CA ASP A 232 20.40 -30.90 -10.59
C ASP A 232 19.11 -31.46 -9.99
N TRP A 233 18.58 -32.53 -10.60
CA TRP A 233 17.25 -33.04 -10.31
C TRP A 233 17.27 -34.27 -9.39
N LEU A 234 16.66 -34.13 -8.22
CA LEU A 234 16.51 -35.17 -7.21
C LEU A 234 15.05 -35.62 -7.09
N TYR A 235 14.80 -36.92 -7.19
CA TYR A 235 13.46 -37.46 -7.00
C TYR A 235 13.02 -37.31 -5.53
N VAL A 236 11.80 -36.84 -5.28
CA VAL A 236 11.32 -36.50 -3.91
C VAL A 236 11.38 -37.69 -2.96
N GLY A 237 11.18 -38.92 -3.45
CA GLY A 237 11.30 -40.14 -2.64
C GLY A 237 12.73 -40.38 -2.14
N ASP A 238 13.73 -40.10 -2.99
CA ASP A 238 15.14 -40.19 -2.64
C ASP A 238 15.53 -39.11 -1.63
N HIS A 239 15.01 -37.89 -1.79
CA HIS A 239 15.23 -36.82 -0.82
C HIS A 239 14.64 -37.18 0.55
N CYS A 240 13.42 -37.72 0.59
CA CYS A 240 12.82 -38.20 1.83
C CYS A 240 13.68 -39.29 2.50
N ALA A 241 14.26 -40.20 1.70
CA ALA A 241 15.21 -41.20 2.20
C ALA A 241 16.47 -40.55 2.78
N ALA A 242 17.04 -39.55 2.12
CA ALA A 242 18.20 -38.81 2.62
C ALA A 242 17.92 -38.17 3.99
N ILE A 243 16.77 -37.50 4.12
CA ILE A 243 16.37 -36.83 5.36
C ILE A 243 16.22 -37.84 6.51
N ARG A 244 15.67 -39.03 6.24
CA ARG A 244 15.61 -40.08 7.27
C ARG A 244 17.01 -40.56 7.68
N GLU A 245 17.90 -40.74 6.73
CA GLU A 245 19.28 -41.15 7.02
C GLU A 245 20.03 -40.09 7.83
N VAL A 246 19.89 -38.81 7.47
CA VAL A 246 20.47 -37.69 8.23
C VAL A 246 19.85 -37.61 9.62
N LEU A 247 18.52 -37.76 9.76
CA LEU A 247 17.86 -37.75 11.06
C LEU A 247 18.33 -38.90 11.96
N SER A 248 18.55 -40.08 11.38
CA SER A 248 18.91 -41.28 12.13
C SER A 248 20.40 -41.32 12.49
N ARG A 249 21.29 -40.90 11.58
CA ARG A 249 22.73 -41.18 11.65
C ARG A 249 23.61 -39.93 11.48
N GLY A 250 23.02 -38.79 11.14
CA GLY A 250 23.72 -37.52 11.01
C GLY A 250 24.35 -37.06 12.32
N LYS A 251 25.53 -36.44 12.21
CA LYS A 251 26.26 -35.89 13.37
C LYS A 251 25.73 -34.48 13.67
N PRO A 252 25.30 -34.18 14.92
CA PRO A 252 24.86 -32.84 15.28
C PRO A 252 25.90 -31.77 14.96
N GLY A 253 25.45 -30.64 14.41
CA GLY A 253 26.28 -29.53 13.95
C GLY A 253 26.72 -29.61 12.49
N GLU A 254 26.56 -30.78 11.85
CA GLU A 254 26.95 -30.98 10.46
C GLU A 254 25.87 -30.56 9.46
N THR A 255 26.34 -30.16 8.29
CA THR A 255 25.56 -29.98 7.07
C THR A 255 25.80 -31.16 6.12
N TYR A 256 24.77 -31.60 5.40
CA TYR A 256 24.87 -32.61 4.34
C TYR A 256 24.20 -32.10 3.05
N ASN A 257 24.97 -32.00 1.98
CA ASN A 257 24.43 -31.72 0.65
C ASN A 257 23.75 -32.97 0.08
N VAL A 258 22.57 -32.80 -0.53
CA VAL A 258 21.75 -33.91 -1.06
C VAL A 258 21.39 -33.63 -2.51
N GLY A 259 21.99 -34.37 -3.44
CA GLY A 259 21.82 -34.18 -4.89
C GLY A 259 21.37 -35.44 -5.61
N GLY A 260 20.84 -35.28 -6.82
CA GLY A 260 20.43 -36.38 -7.68
C GLY A 260 21.54 -36.91 -8.60
N TRP A 261 22.65 -36.17 -8.73
CA TRP A 261 23.69 -36.41 -9.73
C TRP A 261 23.15 -36.32 -11.18
N ASN A 262 22.16 -35.45 -11.38
CA ASN A 262 21.39 -35.35 -12.62
C ASN A 262 21.32 -33.91 -13.12
N GLU A 263 22.44 -33.35 -13.57
CA GLU A 263 22.46 -32.04 -14.22
C GLU A 263 21.73 -32.11 -15.57
N LYS A 264 20.67 -31.32 -15.72
CA LYS A 264 19.91 -31.17 -16.97
C LYS A 264 19.61 -29.71 -17.22
N THR A 265 19.63 -29.30 -18.47
CA THR A 265 19.12 -27.99 -18.88
C THR A 265 17.60 -27.95 -18.77
N ASN A 266 17.01 -26.77 -18.54
CA ASN A 266 15.56 -26.61 -18.48
C ASN A 266 14.87 -27.12 -19.76
N ILE A 267 15.45 -26.86 -20.94
CA ILE A 267 14.88 -27.31 -22.21
C ILE A 267 14.89 -28.84 -22.36
N GLU A 268 15.97 -29.52 -21.94
CA GLU A 268 16.04 -30.99 -21.95
C GLU A 268 14.95 -31.61 -21.06
N VAL A 269 14.69 -30.99 -19.90
CA VAL A 269 13.63 -31.43 -18.98
C VAL A 269 12.25 -31.31 -19.63
N VAL A 270 11.95 -30.15 -20.24
CA VAL A 270 10.66 -29.93 -20.92
C VAL A 270 10.46 -30.91 -22.06
N GLN A 271 11.49 -31.12 -22.88
CA GLN A 271 11.45 -32.09 -23.98
C GLN A 271 11.24 -33.53 -23.48
N ALA A 272 11.92 -33.94 -22.42
CA ALA A 272 11.77 -35.27 -21.83
C ALA A 272 10.35 -35.50 -21.27
N VAL A 273 9.73 -34.46 -20.67
CA VAL A 273 8.32 -34.51 -20.25
C VAL A 273 7.39 -34.68 -21.45
N CYS A 274 7.59 -33.91 -22.52
CA CYS A 274 6.80 -34.02 -23.74
C CYS A 274 6.90 -35.41 -24.36
N ASP A 275 8.10 -35.98 -24.46
CA ASP A 275 8.32 -37.32 -25.02
C ASP A 275 7.62 -38.41 -24.20
N LEU A 276 7.67 -38.30 -22.86
CA LEU A 276 6.97 -39.22 -21.97
C LEU A 276 5.46 -39.10 -22.11
N LEU A 277 4.93 -37.89 -22.29
CA LEU A 277 3.50 -37.68 -22.55
C LEU A 277 3.09 -38.21 -23.92
N ASP A 278 3.90 -38.00 -24.96
CA ASP A 278 3.64 -38.56 -26.30
C ASP A 278 3.60 -40.10 -26.24
N ALA A 279 4.44 -40.73 -25.42
CA ALA A 279 4.46 -42.18 -25.24
C ALA A 279 3.32 -42.73 -24.36
N LEU A 280 2.97 -42.04 -23.26
CA LEU A 280 2.01 -42.54 -22.26
C LEU A 280 0.57 -42.08 -22.52
N ARG A 281 0.37 -40.93 -23.18
CA ARG A 281 -0.93 -40.33 -23.50
C ARG A 281 -0.83 -39.52 -24.81
N PRO A 282 -0.70 -40.17 -25.98
CA PRO A 282 -0.49 -39.49 -27.25
C PRO A 282 -1.62 -38.51 -27.60
N LYS A 283 -1.27 -37.40 -28.25
CA LYS A 283 -2.23 -36.43 -28.81
C LYS A 283 -2.92 -37.00 -30.05
N ALA A 284 -4.10 -36.45 -30.37
CA ALA A 284 -4.81 -36.77 -31.61
C ALA A 284 -4.02 -36.35 -32.88
N GLY A 285 -3.09 -35.39 -32.77
CA GLY A 285 -2.15 -34.99 -33.82
C GLY A 285 -1.03 -34.11 -33.28
N GLY A 286 0.15 -34.20 -33.92
CA GLY A 286 1.38 -33.50 -33.50
C GLY A 286 2.03 -34.07 -32.25
N SER A 287 3.05 -33.39 -31.73
CA SER A 287 3.75 -33.72 -30.49
C SER A 287 3.37 -32.73 -29.38
N TYR A 288 3.58 -33.10 -28.12
CA TYR A 288 3.57 -32.12 -27.03
C TYR A 288 4.72 -31.10 -27.15
N ARG A 289 5.81 -31.44 -27.86
CA ARG A 289 6.92 -30.51 -28.14
C ARG A 289 6.49 -29.28 -28.94
N ASP A 290 5.43 -29.38 -29.74
CA ASP A 290 4.90 -28.27 -30.54
C ASP A 290 4.36 -27.11 -29.67
N GLN A 291 4.20 -27.33 -28.36
CA GLN A 291 3.73 -26.32 -27.41
C GLN A 291 4.87 -25.55 -26.74
N ILE A 292 6.14 -25.89 -26.96
CA ILE A 292 7.28 -25.22 -26.32
C ILE A 292 7.35 -23.75 -26.78
N ALA A 293 7.39 -22.83 -25.82
CA ALA A 293 7.47 -21.39 -26.07
C ALA A 293 8.55 -20.74 -25.20
N PHE A 294 9.49 -20.01 -25.83
CA PHE A 294 10.51 -19.26 -25.10
C PHE A 294 9.95 -17.94 -24.59
N VAL A 295 10.24 -17.60 -23.33
CA VAL A 295 9.77 -16.38 -22.65
C VAL A 295 10.96 -15.60 -22.09
N ALA A 296 10.75 -14.32 -21.79
CA ALA A 296 11.78 -13.46 -21.20
C ALA A 296 12.39 -14.11 -19.95
N ASP A 297 13.70 -13.96 -19.78
CA ASP A 297 14.42 -14.60 -18.69
C ASP A 297 14.03 -13.99 -17.33
N ARG A 298 14.21 -14.78 -16.26
CA ARG A 298 13.93 -14.32 -14.90
C ARG A 298 15.00 -13.28 -14.48
N PRO A 299 14.61 -12.15 -13.85
CA PRO A 299 15.58 -11.24 -13.24
C PRO A 299 16.44 -11.96 -12.20
N GLY A 300 17.77 -11.92 -12.36
CA GLY A 300 18.72 -12.59 -11.46
C GLY A 300 18.69 -14.12 -11.55
N HIS A 301 18.37 -14.69 -12.72
CA HIS A 301 18.29 -16.14 -12.90
C HIS A 301 19.66 -16.81 -12.78
N ASP A 302 19.83 -17.66 -11.77
CA ASP A 302 21.06 -18.43 -11.62
C ASP A 302 21.24 -19.43 -12.77
N CYS A 303 22.45 -19.42 -13.35
CA CYS A 303 22.79 -20.14 -14.58
C CYS A 303 22.84 -21.64 -14.35
N ARG A 304 23.49 -22.10 -13.29
CA ARG A 304 23.71 -23.53 -13.02
C ARG A 304 23.71 -23.82 -11.53
N TYR A 305 22.93 -24.83 -11.14
CA TYR A 305 23.02 -25.49 -9.85
C TYR A 305 23.44 -26.94 -10.04
N ALA A 306 24.43 -27.37 -9.26
CA ALA A 306 24.91 -28.75 -9.25
C ALA A 306 25.45 -29.11 -7.88
N ILE A 307 25.03 -30.25 -7.31
CA ILE A 307 25.35 -30.62 -5.92
C ILE A 307 26.35 -31.79 -5.88
N ASP A 308 27.41 -31.60 -5.10
CA ASP A 308 28.30 -32.68 -4.68
C ASP A 308 27.76 -33.37 -3.42
N ALA A 309 27.14 -34.53 -3.60
CA ALA A 309 26.60 -35.34 -2.50
C ALA A 309 27.57 -36.41 -1.96
N ARG A 310 28.88 -36.31 -2.22
CA ARG A 310 29.84 -37.34 -1.78
C ARG A 310 30.02 -37.43 -0.27
N LYS A 311 29.75 -36.36 0.48
CA LYS A 311 29.84 -36.38 1.96
C LYS A 311 28.77 -37.27 2.57
N ILE A 312 27.51 -37.10 2.18
CA ILE A 312 26.41 -37.92 2.68
C ILE A 312 26.55 -39.39 2.24
N GLU A 313 27.09 -39.64 1.04
CA GLU A 313 27.45 -40.99 0.61
C GLU A 313 28.53 -41.61 1.50
N ARG A 314 29.64 -40.91 1.71
CA ARG A 314 30.77 -41.43 2.49
C ARG A 314 30.43 -41.65 3.96
N GLU A 315 29.69 -40.72 4.56
CA GLU A 315 29.42 -40.75 6.00
C GLU A 315 28.17 -41.54 6.38
N LEU A 316 27.12 -41.49 5.56
CA LEU A 316 25.83 -42.13 5.87
C LEU A 316 25.49 -43.27 4.89
N GLY A 317 26.28 -43.48 3.83
CA GLY A 317 26.02 -44.54 2.85
C GLY A 317 24.81 -44.28 1.95
N TRP A 318 24.29 -43.04 1.93
CA TRP A 318 23.12 -42.69 1.13
C TRP A 318 23.52 -42.32 -0.30
N LYS A 319 22.71 -42.78 -1.27
CA LYS A 319 22.81 -42.46 -2.70
C LYS A 319 21.38 -42.39 -3.25
N PRO A 320 21.10 -41.57 -4.28
CA PRO A 320 19.81 -41.62 -4.95
C PRO A 320 19.60 -43.01 -5.58
N THR A 321 18.39 -43.55 -5.45
CA THR A 321 18.00 -44.83 -6.03
C THR A 321 17.38 -44.66 -7.42
N GLU A 322 16.75 -43.52 -7.69
CA GLU A 322 16.21 -43.18 -9.01
C GLU A 322 17.26 -42.43 -9.85
N THR A 323 17.24 -42.71 -11.15
CA THR A 323 17.85 -41.83 -12.16
C THR A 323 16.84 -40.76 -12.57
N PHE A 324 17.31 -39.70 -13.25
CA PHE A 324 16.40 -38.69 -13.82
C PHE A 324 15.28 -39.31 -14.64
N GLU A 325 15.62 -40.23 -15.56
CA GLU A 325 14.69 -40.86 -16.49
C GLU A 325 13.64 -41.72 -15.78
N SER A 326 14.07 -42.54 -14.81
CA SER A 326 13.16 -43.41 -14.05
C SER A 326 12.24 -42.62 -13.12
N GLY A 327 12.77 -41.62 -12.40
CA GLY A 327 11.98 -40.73 -11.57
C GLY A 327 11.01 -39.86 -12.39
N LEU A 328 11.42 -39.39 -13.59
CA LEU A 328 10.58 -38.52 -14.42
C LEU A 328 9.40 -39.30 -14.99
N LYS A 329 9.64 -40.54 -15.44
CA LYS A 329 8.58 -41.46 -15.86
C LYS A 329 7.57 -41.71 -14.73
N LYS A 330 8.05 -41.99 -13.51
CA LYS A 330 7.17 -42.15 -12.32
C LYS A 330 6.36 -40.89 -12.04
N THR A 331 6.97 -39.71 -12.20
CA THR A 331 6.30 -38.43 -12.00
C THR A 331 5.19 -38.23 -13.01
N VAL A 332 5.48 -38.33 -14.31
CA VAL A 332 4.47 -38.17 -15.38
C VAL A 332 3.32 -39.15 -15.19
N GLN A 333 3.62 -40.44 -14.95
CA GLN A 333 2.60 -41.45 -14.69
C GLN A 333 1.72 -41.08 -13.50
N TRP A 334 2.31 -40.62 -12.39
CA TRP A 334 1.56 -40.21 -11.21
C TRP A 334 0.56 -39.08 -11.52
N TYR A 335 0.94 -38.06 -12.29
CA TYR A 335 0.02 -36.98 -12.70
C TYR A 335 -1.13 -37.51 -13.57
N LEU A 336 -0.84 -38.46 -14.47
CA LEU A 336 -1.87 -39.09 -15.30
C LEU A 336 -2.86 -39.89 -14.46
N ASP A 337 -2.39 -40.58 -13.42
CA ASP A 337 -3.22 -41.43 -12.57
C ASP A 337 -4.00 -40.66 -11.49
N ASN A 338 -3.59 -39.42 -11.15
CA ASN A 338 -4.13 -38.65 -10.02
C ASN A 338 -4.81 -37.33 -10.45
N GLN A 339 -5.60 -37.38 -11.53
CA GLN A 339 -6.28 -36.19 -12.08
C GLN A 339 -7.23 -35.50 -11.10
N GLU A 340 -7.84 -36.23 -10.16
CA GLU A 340 -8.68 -35.64 -9.09
C GLU A 340 -7.86 -34.65 -8.25
N TRP A 341 -6.71 -35.08 -7.75
CA TRP A 341 -5.81 -34.22 -6.98
C TRP A 341 -5.32 -33.03 -7.83
N VAL A 342 -4.95 -33.28 -9.09
CA VAL A 342 -4.48 -32.24 -10.03
C VAL A 342 -5.55 -31.16 -10.24
N ASN A 343 -6.79 -31.55 -10.53
CA ASN A 343 -7.87 -30.59 -10.76
C ASN A 343 -8.19 -29.76 -9.52
N GLU A 344 -8.13 -30.37 -8.33
CA GLU A 344 -8.39 -29.67 -7.07
C GLU A 344 -7.30 -28.64 -6.73
N VAL A 345 -6.02 -29.00 -6.86
CA VAL A 345 -4.91 -28.05 -6.60
C VAL A 345 -4.87 -26.91 -7.60
N GLN A 346 -5.51 -27.08 -8.76
CA GLN A 346 -5.62 -26.05 -9.78
C GLN A 346 -6.81 -25.09 -9.61
N SER A 347 -7.60 -25.24 -8.54
CA SER A 347 -8.76 -24.38 -8.27
C SER A 347 -8.41 -23.11 -7.46
N GLY A 348 -9.23 -22.06 -7.57
CA GLY A 348 -9.17 -20.86 -6.73
C GLY A 348 -7.86 -20.06 -6.82
N GLU A 349 -7.02 -20.19 -5.79
CA GLU A 349 -5.76 -19.43 -5.61
C GLU A 349 -4.64 -19.82 -6.59
N TYR A 350 -4.59 -21.07 -7.06
CA TYR A 350 -3.66 -21.47 -8.13
C TYR A 350 -4.01 -20.77 -9.44
N ARG A 351 -5.30 -20.70 -9.78
CA ARG A 351 -5.76 -20.04 -10.99
C ARG A 351 -5.46 -18.55 -10.93
N LYS A 352 -5.74 -17.87 -9.80
CA LYS A 352 -5.34 -16.49 -9.54
C LYS A 352 -3.83 -16.28 -9.58
N TRP A 353 -3.03 -17.23 -9.09
CA TRP A 353 -1.57 -17.11 -9.10
C TRP A 353 -0.97 -17.34 -10.49
N VAL A 354 -1.44 -18.36 -11.23
CA VAL A 354 -1.11 -18.58 -12.66
C VAL A 354 -1.52 -17.35 -13.46
N GLU A 355 -2.73 -16.84 -13.24
CA GLU A 355 -3.20 -15.57 -13.80
C GLU A 355 -2.22 -14.45 -13.43
N SER A 356 -1.85 -14.26 -12.15
CA SER A 356 -0.92 -13.21 -11.71
C SER A 356 0.52 -13.33 -12.24
N ARG A 357 1.07 -14.54 -12.39
CA ARG A 357 2.46 -14.81 -12.84
C ARG A 357 2.56 -14.76 -14.35
N PHE A 358 1.55 -15.27 -15.07
CA PHE A 358 1.47 -15.10 -16.51
C PHE A 358 0.98 -13.70 -16.89
N GLN A 359 0.32 -12.95 -15.99
CA GLN A 359 0.03 -11.50 -16.09
C GLN A 359 1.21 -10.59 -15.70
N SER A 360 2.25 -11.11 -15.02
CA SER A 360 3.48 -10.36 -14.74
C SER A 360 4.61 -10.68 -15.73
N MET A 361 4.52 -11.79 -16.46
CA MET A 361 5.51 -12.20 -17.46
C MET A 361 5.08 -12.01 -18.91
N ALA A 362 3.78 -12.10 -19.20
CA ALA A 362 3.23 -11.18 -20.16
C ALA A 362 2.70 -10.06 -19.29
N HIS A 363 3.19 -8.82 -19.44
CA HIS A 363 2.22 -7.74 -19.31
C HIS A 363 1.05 -8.23 -20.15
N ILE A 364 -0.10 -8.52 -19.53
CA ILE A 364 -1.33 -8.37 -20.27
C ILE A 364 -1.34 -6.86 -20.52
N ALA A 365 -0.70 -6.47 -21.62
CA ALA A 365 -0.48 -5.10 -21.99
C ALA A 365 -1.87 -4.60 -22.35
N ARG A 366 -2.51 -3.91 -21.39
CA ARG A 366 -3.79 -3.29 -21.68
C ARG A 366 -3.58 -2.40 -22.88
N LYS A 367 -4.29 -2.69 -23.96
CA LYS A 367 -4.17 -1.92 -25.19
C LYS A 367 -5.04 -0.69 -25.13
N GLY A 368 -4.49 0.44 -25.52
CA GLY A 368 -5.22 1.70 -25.56
C GLY A 368 -5.95 1.87 -26.89
N ILE A 369 -7.16 2.41 -26.85
CA ILE A 369 -7.85 2.93 -28.03
C ILE A 369 -8.14 4.40 -27.79
N ILE A 370 -7.71 5.25 -28.72
CA ILE A 370 -8.15 6.64 -28.78
C ILE A 370 -9.17 6.75 -29.91
N LEU A 371 -10.44 7.00 -29.56
CA LEU A 371 -11.46 7.26 -30.56
C LEU A 371 -11.50 8.77 -30.88
N ALA A 372 -10.79 9.15 -31.94
CA ALA A 372 -10.69 10.51 -32.47
C ALA A 372 -11.56 10.68 -33.72
N GLY A 373 -12.79 10.17 -33.68
CA GLY A 373 -13.78 10.24 -34.77
C GLY A 373 -14.78 11.40 -34.64
N GLY A 374 -15.74 11.44 -35.58
CA GLY A 374 -16.87 12.37 -35.59
C GLY A 374 -16.64 13.64 -36.41
N ALA A 375 -17.66 14.03 -37.19
CA ALA A 375 -17.60 15.18 -38.09
C ALA A 375 -17.48 16.55 -37.40
N GLY A 376 -17.58 16.60 -36.06
CA GLY A 376 -17.41 17.83 -35.28
C GLY A 376 -18.35 18.96 -35.69
N THR A 377 -19.54 18.67 -36.23
CA THR A 377 -20.44 19.64 -36.86
C THR A 377 -20.87 20.80 -35.96
N ARG A 378 -20.87 20.58 -34.63
CA ARG A 378 -21.14 21.62 -33.62
C ARG A 378 -20.10 22.74 -33.60
N LEU A 379 -18.92 22.49 -34.16
CA LEU A 379 -17.82 23.44 -34.30
C LEU A 379 -17.70 24.01 -35.72
N TYR A 380 -18.70 23.80 -36.58
CA TYR A 380 -18.69 24.42 -37.91
C TYR A 380 -18.75 25.95 -37.78
N PRO A 381 -17.94 26.69 -38.57
CA PRO A 381 -17.14 26.20 -39.72
C PRO A 381 -15.70 25.77 -39.40
N ILE A 382 -15.22 25.84 -38.15
CA ILE A 382 -13.79 25.58 -37.81
C ILE A 382 -13.39 24.14 -38.20
N THR A 383 -14.27 23.18 -37.96
CA THR A 383 -14.02 21.76 -38.24
C THR A 383 -14.36 21.34 -39.68
N HIS A 384 -14.59 22.28 -40.61
CA HIS A 384 -14.73 21.96 -42.04
C HIS A 384 -13.41 21.45 -42.67
N VAL A 385 -12.28 21.97 -42.21
CA VAL A 385 -10.96 21.71 -42.83
C VAL A 385 -10.18 20.65 -42.05
N VAL A 386 -10.36 20.62 -40.74
CA VAL A 386 -9.60 19.78 -39.80
C VAL A 386 -10.53 19.23 -38.72
N SER A 387 -10.36 17.98 -38.33
CA SER A 387 -11.13 17.41 -37.22
C SER A 387 -10.88 18.13 -35.90
N LYS A 388 -11.86 18.01 -35.00
CA LYS A 388 -11.81 18.61 -33.66
C LYS A 388 -10.55 18.22 -32.90
N GLN A 389 -10.16 16.95 -32.96
CA GLN A 389 -9.07 16.36 -32.19
C GLN A 389 -7.66 16.75 -32.71
N LEU A 390 -7.59 17.31 -33.92
CA LEU A 390 -6.38 17.93 -34.48
C LEU A 390 -6.30 19.43 -34.18
N LEU A 391 -7.37 20.06 -33.67
CA LEU A 391 -7.31 21.44 -33.18
C LEU A 391 -6.44 21.51 -31.92
N PRO A 392 -5.70 22.62 -31.72
CA PRO A 392 -4.92 22.78 -30.51
C PRO A 392 -5.80 23.12 -29.32
N VAL A 393 -5.45 22.59 -28.16
CA VAL A 393 -5.87 23.14 -26.87
C VAL A 393 -4.66 23.83 -26.27
N TYR A 394 -4.72 25.16 -26.27
CA TYR A 394 -3.61 26.06 -25.97
C TYR A 394 -2.39 25.89 -26.90
N ASP A 395 -1.42 25.05 -26.53
CA ASP A 395 -0.08 25.01 -27.12
C ASP A 395 0.27 23.68 -27.80
N LYS A 396 -0.63 22.70 -27.78
CA LYS A 396 -0.44 21.37 -28.36
C LYS A 396 -1.74 20.81 -28.95
N PRO A 397 -1.67 19.84 -29.90
CA PRO A 397 -2.85 19.19 -30.45
C PRO A 397 -3.72 18.54 -29.36
N MET A 398 -5.03 18.58 -29.52
CA MET A 398 -5.98 18.02 -28.54
C MET A 398 -5.75 16.53 -28.27
N ILE A 399 -5.32 15.74 -29.25
CA ILE A 399 -5.03 14.32 -29.03
C ILE A 399 -3.85 14.03 -28.08
N TYR A 400 -2.98 15.00 -27.80
CA TYR A 400 -1.86 14.80 -26.86
C TYR A 400 -2.34 14.57 -25.43
N TYR A 401 -3.50 15.12 -25.06
CA TYR A 401 -4.11 14.98 -23.73
C TYR A 401 -4.60 13.55 -23.45
N PRO A 402 -5.45 12.93 -24.28
CA PRO A 402 -5.84 11.55 -24.10
C PRO A 402 -4.68 10.58 -24.30
N LEU A 403 -3.75 10.86 -25.23
CA LEU A 403 -2.54 10.05 -25.38
C LEU A 403 -1.70 10.04 -24.11
N SER A 404 -1.38 11.21 -23.54
CA SER A 404 -0.63 11.31 -22.29
C SER A 404 -1.37 10.65 -21.13
N THR A 405 -2.70 10.69 -21.12
CA THR A 405 -3.52 9.99 -20.11
C THR A 405 -3.29 8.48 -20.17
N LEU A 406 -3.29 7.88 -21.37
CA LEU A 406 -2.94 6.46 -21.53
C LEU A 406 -1.48 6.19 -21.15
N MET A 407 -0.55 7.06 -21.55
CA MET A 407 0.88 6.90 -21.24
C MET A 407 1.15 6.88 -19.73
N MET A 408 0.52 7.77 -18.96
CA MET A 408 0.64 7.83 -17.50
C MET A 408 0.17 6.55 -16.81
N THR A 409 -0.66 5.72 -17.46
CA THR A 409 -1.10 4.42 -16.93
C THR A 409 -0.16 3.26 -17.25
N GLY A 410 0.88 3.49 -18.04
CA GLY A 410 1.81 2.47 -18.52
C GLY A 410 1.45 1.84 -19.88
N ILE A 411 0.39 2.31 -20.56
CA ILE A 411 -0.06 1.75 -21.85
C ILE A 411 0.84 2.26 -22.99
N ARG A 412 1.47 1.32 -23.73
CA ARG A 412 2.40 1.63 -24.84
C ARG A 412 1.85 1.26 -26.21
N ASP A 413 0.99 0.25 -26.28
CA ASP A 413 0.30 -0.17 -27.51
C ASP A 413 -1.03 0.59 -27.62
N VAL A 414 -1.16 1.47 -28.60
CA VAL A 414 -2.33 2.35 -28.78
C VAL A 414 -2.84 2.29 -30.21
N LEU A 415 -4.15 2.10 -30.39
CA LEU A 415 -4.84 2.25 -31.66
C LEU A 415 -5.57 3.59 -31.71
N VAL A 416 -5.24 4.43 -32.69
CA VAL A 416 -5.97 5.66 -32.99
C VAL A 416 -7.01 5.36 -34.06
N ILE A 417 -8.29 5.54 -33.70
CA ILE A 417 -9.41 5.36 -34.62
C ILE A 417 -9.94 6.74 -35.03
N SER A 418 -9.98 7.04 -36.33
CA SER A 418 -10.48 8.33 -36.83
C SER A 418 -11.22 8.20 -38.17
N THR A 419 -11.66 9.32 -38.74
CA THR A 419 -12.35 9.36 -40.03
C THR A 419 -11.40 8.96 -41.18
N PRO A 420 -11.91 8.56 -42.36
CA PRO A 420 -11.06 8.25 -43.51
C PRO A 420 -10.13 9.41 -43.91
N ASP A 421 -10.61 10.64 -43.77
CA ASP A 421 -9.88 11.85 -44.19
C ASP A 421 -8.80 12.29 -43.19
N ASP A 422 -9.01 12.05 -41.88
CA ASP A 422 -8.09 12.51 -40.83
C ASP A 422 -7.12 11.43 -40.34
N THR A 423 -7.39 10.15 -40.58
CA THR A 423 -6.47 9.05 -40.20
C THR A 423 -5.04 9.26 -40.73
N PRO A 424 -4.81 9.61 -42.02
CA PRO A 424 -3.47 9.90 -42.52
C PRO A 424 -2.81 11.11 -41.86
N ARG A 425 -3.60 12.07 -41.33
CA ARG A 425 -3.07 13.26 -40.65
C ARG A 425 -2.59 12.92 -39.24
N PHE A 426 -3.29 12.03 -38.53
CA PHE A 426 -2.82 11.50 -37.26
C PHE A 426 -1.54 10.69 -37.42
N GLU A 427 -1.47 9.84 -38.45
CA GLU A 427 -0.26 9.07 -38.77
C GLU A 427 0.93 9.99 -39.07
N ALA A 428 0.73 11.03 -39.86
CA ALA A 428 1.78 12.01 -40.14
C ALA A 428 2.24 12.79 -38.89
N MET A 429 1.37 13.01 -37.91
CA MET A 429 1.67 13.77 -36.70
C MET A 429 2.32 12.93 -35.60
N LEU A 430 1.81 11.72 -35.36
CA LEU A 430 2.19 10.86 -34.25
C LEU A 430 3.19 9.75 -34.66
N GLY A 431 3.31 9.45 -35.96
CA GLY A 431 4.17 8.37 -36.46
C GLY A 431 3.76 6.99 -35.92
N ASP A 432 4.70 6.08 -35.79
CA ASP A 432 4.49 4.79 -35.12
C ASP A 432 4.61 4.87 -33.59
N GLY A 433 4.87 6.07 -33.04
CA GLY A 433 5.09 6.32 -31.62
C GLY A 433 6.48 5.90 -31.12
N GLY A 434 7.34 5.35 -31.97
CA GLY A 434 8.67 4.86 -31.59
C GLY A 434 9.56 5.96 -30.99
N GLN A 435 9.33 7.22 -31.36
CA GLN A 435 10.01 8.38 -30.80
C GLN A 435 9.77 8.59 -29.29
N TRP A 436 8.67 8.05 -28.75
CA TRP A 436 8.32 8.09 -27.33
C TRP A 436 8.41 6.70 -26.66
N GLY A 437 8.97 5.72 -27.37
CA GLY A 437 8.95 4.33 -26.94
C GLY A 437 7.54 3.72 -26.96
N MET A 438 6.64 4.15 -27.82
CA MET A 438 5.29 3.60 -27.97
C MET A 438 5.15 2.78 -29.26
N ASN A 439 4.02 2.09 -29.40
CA ASN A 439 3.58 1.42 -30.62
C ASN A 439 2.16 1.91 -30.96
N ILE A 440 2.08 2.86 -31.89
CA ILE A 440 0.83 3.49 -32.31
C ILE A 440 0.39 2.91 -33.67
N GLN A 441 -0.82 2.38 -33.71
CA GLN A 441 -1.48 1.89 -34.92
C GLN A 441 -2.70 2.76 -35.26
N TYR A 442 -3.20 2.63 -36.49
CA TYR A 442 -4.27 3.46 -37.01
C TYR A 442 -5.37 2.61 -37.64
N ALA A 443 -6.63 2.99 -37.40
CA ALA A 443 -7.78 2.41 -38.07
C ALA A 443 -8.83 3.46 -38.42
N VAL A 444 -9.62 3.17 -39.45
CA VAL A 444 -10.66 4.06 -39.95
C VAL A 444 -12.01 3.68 -39.36
N GLN A 445 -12.73 4.66 -38.82
CA GLN A 445 -14.16 4.62 -38.57
C GLN A 445 -14.88 5.23 -39.78
N PRO A 446 -15.58 4.42 -40.61
CA PRO A 446 -16.20 4.92 -41.85
C PRO A 446 -17.31 5.95 -41.61
N SER A 447 -18.09 5.78 -40.55
CA SER A 447 -19.20 6.64 -40.14
C SER A 447 -19.28 6.67 -38.61
N PRO A 448 -19.64 7.79 -37.97
CA PRO A 448 -19.72 7.91 -36.51
C PRO A 448 -20.98 7.25 -35.94
N ASP A 449 -21.10 5.93 -36.07
CA ASP A 449 -22.31 5.17 -35.70
C ASP A 449 -22.30 4.72 -34.22
N GLY A 450 -21.62 5.47 -33.35
CA GLY A 450 -21.54 5.21 -31.91
C GLY A 450 -20.16 4.80 -31.39
N LEU A 451 -19.96 4.99 -30.08
CA LEU A 451 -18.66 4.82 -29.41
C LEU A 451 -18.26 3.34 -29.25
N ALA A 452 -19.23 2.43 -29.07
CA ALA A 452 -18.94 1.00 -28.91
C ALA A 452 -18.34 0.37 -30.19
N GLN A 453 -18.51 1.02 -31.35
CA GLN A 453 -17.92 0.61 -32.62
C GLN A 453 -16.37 0.56 -32.56
N ALA A 454 -15.75 1.30 -31.63
CA ALA A 454 -14.31 1.24 -31.38
C ALA A 454 -13.81 -0.18 -31.06
N PHE A 455 -14.59 -0.97 -30.32
CA PHE A 455 -14.23 -2.35 -29.97
C PHE A 455 -14.53 -3.35 -31.09
N ILE A 456 -15.32 -2.96 -32.09
CA ILE A 456 -15.55 -3.75 -33.30
C ILE A 456 -14.40 -3.51 -34.27
N ILE A 457 -14.06 -2.23 -34.52
CA ILE A 457 -12.95 -1.83 -35.39
C ILE A 457 -11.61 -2.29 -34.82
N GLY A 458 -11.39 -2.08 -33.52
CA GLY A 458 -10.16 -2.44 -32.82
C GLY A 458 -10.07 -3.90 -32.40
N ARG A 459 -11.02 -4.77 -32.79
CA ARG A 459 -11.09 -6.17 -32.31
C ARG A 459 -9.78 -6.93 -32.55
N ASP A 460 -9.25 -6.86 -33.77
CA ASP A 460 -8.01 -7.56 -34.14
C ASP A 460 -6.79 -6.97 -33.41
N PHE A 461 -6.77 -5.65 -33.21
CA PHE A 461 -5.73 -4.96 -32.45
C PHE A 461 -5.75 -5.38 -30.98
N ILE A 462 -6.93 -5.38 -30.34
CA ILE A 462 -7.12 -5.80 -28.95
C ILE A 462 -6.73 -7.27 -28.79
N GLY A 463 -7.16 -8.15 -29.69
CA GLY A 463 -6.91 -9.58 -29.60
C GLY A 463 -7.51 -10.17 -28.32
N ASN A 464 -6.69 -10.83 -27.50
CA ASN A 464 -7.09 -11.43 -26.22
C ASN A 464 -6.71 -10.54 -25.01
N ASP A 465 -6.26 -9.31 -25.26
CA ASP A 465 -5.84 -8.39 -24.21
C ASP A 465 -7.05 -7.58 -23.67
N PRO A 466 -7.03 -7.11 -22.41
CA PRO A 466 -7.92 -6.09 -21.91
C PRO A 466 -7.59 -4.76 -22.61
N SER A 467 -8.54 -3.85 -22.57
CA SER A 467 -8.41 -2.58 -23.28
C SER A 467 -8.76 -1.39 -22.41
N ALA A 468 -8.25 -0.22 -22.79
CA ALA A 468 -8.74 1.06 -22.32
C ALA A 468 -9.20 1.89 -23.52
N LEU A 469 -10.41 2.44 -23.47
CA LEU A 469 -10.90 3.39 -24.46
C LEU A 469 -10.87 4.78 -23.85
N ILE A 470 -10.32 5.75 -24.57
CA ILE A 470 -10.43 7.16 -24.26
C ILE A 470 -10.93 7.94 -25.49
N LEU A 471 -11.81 8.91 -25.26
CA LEU A 471 -12.28 9.78 -26.32
C LEU A 471 -11.21 10.83 -26.65
N GLY A 472 -11.00 11.09 -27.95
CA GLY A 472 -9.90 11.92 -28.45
C GLY A 472 -9.97 13.41 -28.08
N ASP A 473 -11.05 13.83 -27.43
CA ASP A 473 -11.38 15.20 -27.03
C ASP A 473 -11.53 15.39 -25.51
N ASN A 474 -11.21 14.35 -24.74
CA ASN A 474 -11.33 14.34 -23.29
C ASN A 474 -10.01 14.72 -22.63
N ILE A 475 -10.05 15.74 -21.77
CA ILE A 475 -8.88 16.25 -21.06
C ILE A 475 -9.08 16.03 -19.56
N PHE A 476 -8.11 15.36 -18.95
CA PHE A 476 -8.09 15.07 -17.51
C PHE A 476 -6.91 15.77 -16.84
N TYR A 477 -7.16 16.39 -15.69
CA TYR A 477 -6.13 17.03 -14.86
C TYR A 477 -6.51 16.93 -13.38
N GLY A 478 -5.54 16.78 -12.48
CA GLY A 478 -5.79 16.85 -11.03
C GLY A 478 -4.74 16.13 -10.19
N HIS A 479 -4.70 16.45 -8.90
CA HIS A 479 -3.81 15.81 -7.93
C HIS A 479 -4.22 14.34 -7.72
N ASP A 480 -3.25 13.42 -7.65
CA ASP A 480 -3.46 11.96 -7.56
C ASP A 480 -4.18 11.29 -8.77
N LEU A 481 -4.30 11.96 -9.92
CA LEU A 481 -4.92 11.39 -11.13
C LEU A 481 -4.22 10.09 -11.55
N VAL A 482 -2.89 10.10 -11.57
CA VAL A 482 -2.07 8.93 -11.93
C VAL A 482 -2.40 7.73 -11.06
N LYS A 483 -2.56 7.91 -9.74
CA LYS A 483 -2.94 6.81 -8.83
C LYS A 483 -4.31 6.25 -9.18
N GLN A 484 -5.32 7.10 -9.42
CA GLN A 484 -6.66 6.60 -9.79
C GLN A 484 -6.64 5.80 -11.10
N LEU A 485 -5.87 6.29 -12.08
CA LEU A 485 -5.69 5.63 -13.37
C LEU A 485 -4.94 4.30 -13.25
N GLU A 486 -3.90 4.22 -12.42
CA GLU A 486 -3.18 2.98 -12.12
C GLU A 486 -4.09 1.93 -11.46
N HIS A 487 -4.94 2.34 -10.52
CA HIS A 487 -5.91 1.43 -9.89
C HIS A 487 -6.94 0.90 -10.89
N ALA A 488 -7.43 1.74 -11.81
CA ALA A 488 -8.33 1.32 -12.87
C ALA A 488 -7.65 0.36 -13.85
N ASN A 489 -6.40 0.66 -14.24
CA ASN A 489 -5.61 -0.17 -15.15
C ASN A 489 -5.29 -1.55 -14.56
N ALA A 490 -5.03 -1.62 -13.25
CA ALA A 490 -4.67 -2.84 -12.54
C ALA A 490 -5.80 -3.88 -12.47
N ARG A 491 -7.08 -3.50 -12.66
CA ARG A 491 -8.21 -4.44 -12.65
C ARG A 491 -8.30 -5.24 -13.95
N GLN A 492 -8.04 -6.54 -13.86
CA GLN A 492 -8.02 -7.45 -15.02
C GLN A 492 -9.38 -8.07 -15.37
N ASP A 493 -10.33 -8.13 -14.42
CA ASP A 493 -11.69 -8.66 -14.62
C ASP A 493 -12.75 -7.56 -14.41
N GLY A 494 -13.71 -7.51 -15.32
CA GLY A 494 -14.78 -6.53 -15.35
C GLY A 494 -14.42 -5.21 -16.05
N ALA A 495 -15.21 -4.19 -15.77
CA ALA A 495 -15.06 -2.86 -16.33
C ALA A 495 -14.82 -1.84 -15.22
N THR A 496 -14.03 -0.80 -15.50
CA THR A 496 -13.90 0.38 -14.64
C THR A 496 -14.17 1.63 -15.46
N VAL A 497 -15.11 2.44 -14.98
CA VAL A 497 -15.40 3.76 -15.53
C VAL A 497 -15.25 4.81 -14.45
N LEU A 498 -15.01 6.05 -14.85
CA LEU A 498 -14.89 7.17 -13.93
C LEU A 498 -16.16 8.03 -13.99
N ALA A 499 -16.76 8.31 -12.85
CA ALA A 499 -17.92 9.19 -12.73
C ALA A 499 -17.50 10.57 -12.21
N TYR A 500 -17.99 11.62 -12.86
CA TYR A 500 -17.71 13.01 -12.52
C TYR A 500 -19.01 13.80 -12.40
N HIS A 501 -19.06 14.75 -11.48
CA HIS A 501 -20.25 15.57 -11.26
C HIS A 501 -20.29 16.75 -12.25
N VAL A 502 -21.36 16.90 -13.03
CA VAL A 502 -21.54 17.99 -14.00
C VAL A 502 -22.87 18.73 -13.81
N ASN A 503 -22.94 19.95 -14.36
CA ASN A 503 -24.15 20.78 -14.32
C ASN A 503 -25.19 20.38 -15.37
N ASP A 504 -24.75 19.81 -16.49
CA ASP A 504 -25.54 19.43 -17.67
C ASP A 504 -25.51 17.90 -17.93
N PRO A 505 -25.97 17.06 -16.96
CA PRO A 505 -25.85 15.61 -17.04
C PRO A 505 -26.62 14.99 -18.22
N GLU A 506 -27.64 15.66 -18.75
CA GLU A 506 -28.44 15.22 -19.92
C GLU A 506 -27.62 15.05 -21.21
N ARG A 507 -26.37 15.56 -21.25
CA ARG A 507 -25.49 15.43 -22.41
C ARG A 507 -24.70 14.12 -22.45
N TYR A 508 -24.68 13.37 -21.36
CA TYR A 508 -23.77 12.23 -21.14
C TYR A 508 -24.51 10.97 -20.68
N GLY A 509 -23.78 9.87 -20.49
CA GLY A 509 -24.26 8.70 -19.76
C GLY A 509 -24.31 8.99 -18.26
N VAL A 510 -25.51 9.01 -17.68
CA VAL A 510 -25.75 9.38 -16.26
C VAL A 510 -25.78 8.12 -15.41
N VAL A 511 -24.99 8.08 -14.34
CA VAL A 511 -24.97 6.97 -13.39
C VAL A 511 -25.78 7.31 -12.15
N GLU A 512 -26.75 6.48 -11.79
CA GLU A 512 -27.51 6.57 -10.55
C GLU A 512 -26.76 5.81 -9.45
N PHE A 513 -26.69 6.37 -8.24
CA PHE A 513 -26.05 5.75 -7.08
C PHE A 513 -27.04 5.52 -5.95
N ASP A 514 -26.83 4.44 -5.18
CA ASP A 514 -27.49 4.26 -3.90
C ASP A 514 -26.88 5.17 -2.80
N SER A 515 -27.44 5.12 -1.59
CA SER A 515 -26.93 5.90 -0.45
C SER A 515 -25.52 5.51 0.01
N GLU A 516 -24.98 4.39 -0.46
CA GLU A 516 -23.63 3.88 -0.21
C GLU A 516 -22.69 4.13 -1.41
N PHE A 517 -23.11 4.93 -2.41
CA PHE A 517 -22.37 5.22 -3.64
C PHE A 517 -22.08 4.00 -4.53
N ARG A 518 -22.91 2.96 -4.46
CA ARG A 518 -22.88 1.85 -5.43
C ARG A 518 -23.75 2.19 -6.64
N ALA A 519 -23.23 1.95 -7.85
CA ALA A 519 -23.94 2.23 -9.08
C ALA A 519 -25.19 1.34 -9.20
N LEU A 520 -26.35 1.95 -9.44
CA LEU A 520 -27.64 1.28 -9.57
C LEU A 520 -28.06 1.11 -11.03
N SER A 521 -27.89 2.16 -11.84
CA SER A 521 -28.22 2.14 -13.26
C SER A 521 -27.40 3.17 -14.02
N ILE A 522 -27.21 2.97 -15.32
CA ILE A 522 -26.62 3.97 -16.22
C ILE A 522 -27.62 4.22 -17.35
N GLU A 523 -27.88 5.49 -17.63
CA GLU A 523 -28.82 5.89 -18.68
C GLU A 523 -28.16 6.88 -19.63
N GLU A 524 -28.27 6.64 -20.93
CA GLU A 524 -27.62 7.43 -21.96
C GLU A 524 -28.44 8.68 -22.33
N LYS A 525 -27.91 9.88 -22.03
CA LYS A 525 -28.52 11.20 -22.28
C LYS A 525 -30.01 11.28 -21.87
N PRO A 526 -30.32 11.02 -20.60
CA PRO A 526 -31.70 11.03 -20.12
C PRO A 526 -32.28 12.44 -20.18
N THR A 527 -33.54 12.56 -20.63
CA THR A 527 -34.27 13.84 -20.60
C THR A 527 -34.57 14.32 -19.18
N LYS A 528 -34.60 13.40 -18.21
CA LYS A 528 -34.72 13.65 -16.77
C LYS A 528 -33.63 12.88 -16.02
N PRO A 529 -32.42 13.44 -15.91
CA PRO A 529 -31.30 12.82 -15.22
C PRO A 529 -31.64 12.45 -13.78
N ARG A 530 -31.28 11.23 -13.36
CA ARG A 530 -31.50 10.74 -11.98
C ARG A 530 -30.40 11.15 -11.02
N SER A 531 -29.28 11.63 -11.54
CA SER A 531 -28.17 12.17 -10.78
C SER A 531 -27.44 13.23 -11.63
N HIS A 532 -26.49 13.93 -11.00
CA HIS A 532 -25.54 14.81 -11.68
C HIS A 532 -24.20 14.13 -11.98
N TYR A 533 -24.08 12.82 -11.68
CA TYR A 533 -22.87 12.06 -11.96
C TYR A 533 -22.95 11.45 -13.35
N VAL A 534 -22.00 11.80 -14.19
CA VAL A 534 -21.88 11.27 -15.54
C VAL A 534 -20.63 10.43 -15.69
N VAL A 535 -20.71 9.43 -16.55
CA VAL A 535 -19.56 8.64 -16.96
C VAL A 535 -18.68 9.48 -17.88
N THR A 536 -17.41 9.64 -17.53
CA THR A 536 -16.44 10.39 -18.34
C THR A 536 -16.02 9.59 -19.58
N GLY A 537 -15.32 10.24 -20.52
CA GLY A 537 -14.85 9.59 -21.74
C GLY A 537 -13.62 8.69 -21.58
N LEU A 538 -13.43 8.05 -20.41
CA LEU A 538 -12.34 7.10 -20.15
C LEU A 538 -12.87 5.81 -19.52
N TYR A 539 -12.58 4.70 -20.17
CA TYR A 539 -13.14 3.39 -19.88
C TYR A 539 -12.04 2.33 -19.86
N PHE A 540 -12.02 1.47 -18.85
CA PHE A 540 -11.13 0.31 -18.76
C PHE A 540 -11.98 -0.95 -18.80
N TYR A 541 -11.67 -1.90 -19.67
CA TYR A 541 -12.43 -3.14 -19.83
C TYR A 541 -11.54 -4.36 -19.83
N ASP A 542 -12.05 -5.48 -19.32
CA ASP A 542 -11.53 -6.79 -19.66
C ASP A 542 -11.73 -7.12 -21.16
N ASN A 543 -11.27 -8.29 -21.59
CA ASN A 543 -11.33 -8.68 -23.01
C ASN A 543 -12.76 -8.96 -23.53
N ASN A 544 -13.74 -9.21 -22.65
CA ASN A 544 -15.12 -9.51 -23.05
C ASN A 544 -15.81 -8.34 -23.77
N VAL A 545 -15.26 -7.12 -23.65
CA VAL A 545 -15.83 -5.91 -24.26
C VAL A 545 -16.01 -6.03 -25.77
N CYS A 546 -15.11 -6.74 -26.47
CA CYS A 546 -15.20 -6.92 -27.92
C CYS A 546 -16.47 -7.69 -28.32
N ASP A 547 -16.84 -8.71 -27.55
CA ASP A 547 -18.04 -9.51 -27.81
C ASP A 547 -19.30 -8.83 -27.32
N ILE A 548 -19.22 -8.15 -26.18
CA ILE A 548 -20.33 -7.32 -25.67
C ILE A 548 -20.66 -6.23 -26.71
N ALA A 549 -19.66 -5.48 -27.17
CA ALA A 549 -19.84 -4.42 -28.17
C ALA A 549 -20.44 -4.95 -29.49
N ALA A 550 -20.03 -6.14 -29.94
CA ALA A 550 -20.59 -6.77 -31.14
C ALA A 550 -22.06 -7.23 -30.96
N SER A 551 -22.50 -7.46 -29.72
CA SER A 551 -23.88 -7.85 -29.39
C SER A 551 -24.83 -6.65 -29.22
N ILE A 552 -24.30 -5.44 -29.02
CA ILE A 552 -25.09 -4.22 -28.87
C ILE A 552 -25.82 -3.92 -30.17
N ARG A 553 -27.11 -3.58 -30.05
CA ARG A 553 -27.94 -3.15 -31.19
C ARG A 553 -27.99 -1.63 -31.25
N PRO A 554 -28.16 -1.03 -32.43
CA PRO A 554 -28.32 0.41 -32.54
C PRO A 554 -29.46 0.91 -31.65
N SER A 555 -29.20 1.98 -30.92
CA SER A 555 -30.18 2.64 -30.05
C SER A 555 -31.28 3.33 -30.88
N ALA A 556 -32.25 3.96 -30.21
CA ALA A 556 -33.24 4.81 -30.88
C ALA A 556 -32.62 5.97 -31.68
N ARG A 557 -31.35 6.31 -31.40
CA ARG A 557 -30.56 7.33 -32.11
C ARG A 557 -29.78 6.76 -33.30
N GLY A 558 -29.82 5.44 -33.50
CA GLY A 558 -29.06 4.74 -34.53
C GLY A 558 -27.60 4.51 -34.17
N GLU A 559 -27.20 4.70 -32.91
CA GLU A 559 -25.81 4.59 -32.45
C GLU A 559 -25.59 3.30 -31.63
N LEU A 560 -24.38 2.72 -31.71
CA LEU A 560 -23.90 1.67 -30.81
C LEU A 560 -23.36 2.32 -29.53
N GLU A 561 -24.18 2.34 -28.49
CA GLU A 561 -23.92 3.11 -27.27
C GLU A 561 -22.89 2.43 -26.37
N ILE A 562 -21.88 3.19 -25.91
CA ILE A 562 -20.96 2.70 -24.89
C ILE A 562 -21.65 2.50 -23.54
N THR A 563 -22.72 3.26 -23.29
CA THR A 563 -23.56 3.11 -22.10
C THR A 563 -24.23 1.73 -22.07
N ASP A 564 -24.67 1.20 -23.21
CA ASP A 564 -25.23 -0.15 -23.25
C ASP A 564 -24.16 -1.22 -22.92
N VAL A 565 -22.92 -1.02 -23.37
CA VAL A 565 -21.78 -1.88 -22.98
C VAL A 565 -21.56 -1.82 -21.46
N ASN A 566 -21.55 -0.62 -20.87
CA ASN A 566 -21.40 -0.43 -19.43
C ASN A 566 -22.54 -1.09 -18.64
N CYS A 567 -23.79 -0.99 -19.12
CA CYS A 567 -24.95 -1.64 -18.51
C CYS A 567 -24.80 -3.17 -18.47
N VAL A 568 -24.27 -3.80 -19.53
CA VAL A 568 -24.01 -5.25 -19.52
C VAL A 568 -23.04 -5.66 -18.40
N TYR A 569 -21.99 -4.86 -18.14
CA TYR A 569 -21.09 -5.11 -17.02
C TYR A 569 -21.75 -4.81 -15.67
N LEU A 570 -22.61 -3.78 -15.59
CA LEU A 570 -23.33 -3.43 -14.37
C LEU A 570 -24.30 -4.52 -13.95
N ASP A 571 -25.09 -5.03 -14.89
CA ASP A 571 -26.06 -6.11 -14.68
C ASP A 571 -25.37 -7.42 -14.25
N ALA A 572 -24.13 -7.63 -14.71
CA ALA A 572 -23.29 -8.76 -14.30
C ALA A 572 -22.60 -8.55 -12.93
N GLY A 573 -22.77 -7.40 -12.28
CA GLY A 573 -22.07 -7.05 -11.03
C GLY A 573 -20.55 -6.85 -11.21
N LYS A 574 -20.11 -6.59 -12.44
CA LYS A 574 -18.70 -6.47 -12.85
C LYS A 574 -18.27 -5.04 -13.21
N LEU A 575 -19.17 -4.07 -13.15
CA LEU A 575 -18.82 -2.66 -13.36
C LEU A 575 -18.38 -2.00 -12.05
N ASN A 576 -17.15 -1.49 -12.05
CA ASN A 576 -16.63 -0.61 -11.01
C ASN A 576 -16.74 0.85 -11.47
N VAL A 577 -17.34 1.70 -10.63
CA VAL A 577 -17.51 3.13 -10.94
C VAL A 577 -16.67 3.95 -9.96
N GLY A 578 -15.53 4.47 -10.43
CA GLY A 578 -14.64 5.31 -9.62
C GLY A 578 -15.12 6.76 -9.60
N ILE A 579 -15.27 7.36 -8.42
CA ILE A 579 -15.68 8.76 -8.31
C ILE A 579 -14.47 9.68 -8.46
N MET A 580 -14.53 10.55 -9.47
CA MET A 580 -13.61 11.68 -9.60
C MET A 580 -14.14 12.84 -8.74
N GLY A 581 -13.44 13.13 -7.65
CA GLY A 581 -13.77 14.25 -6.78
C GLY A 581 -13.61 15.61 -7.48
N ARG A 582 -14.22 16.65 -6.91
CA ARG A 582 -14.18 18.03 -7.44
C ARG A 582 -12.79 18.65 -7.60
N GLY A 583 -11.74 18.04 -7.02
CA GLY A 583 -10.35 18.47 -7.17
C GLY A 583 -9.71 18.05 -8.50
N PHE A 584 -10.40 17.21 -9.28
CA PHE A 584 -10.05 16.92 -10.66
C PHE A 584 -10.77 17.88 -11.60
N ALA A 585 -10.12 18.22 -12.70
CA ALA A 585 -10.76 18.83 -13.86
C ALA A 585 -10.91 17.77 -14.95
N TRP A 586 -12.15 17.53 -15.34
CA TRP A 586 -12.49 16.84 -16.58
C TRP A 586 -13.12 17.86 -17.53
N LEU A 587 -12.50 18.05 -18.70
CA LEU A 587 -12.91 19.03 -19.69
C LEU A 587 -13.22 18.31 -21.01
N ASP A 588 -14.47 18.45 -21.47
CA ASP A 588 -14.95 17.98 -22.76
C ASP A 588 -15.09 19.17 -23.72
N THR A 589 -14.32 19.18 -24.80
CA THR A 589 -14.24 20.31 -25.73
C THR A 589 -15.30 20.26 -26.83
N GLY A 590 -16.53 19.83 -26.51
CA GLY A 590 -17.61 19.59 -27.47
C GLY A 590 -18.24 20.84 -28.13
N THR A 591 -17.95 22.04 -27.62
CA THR A 591 -18.46 23.35 -28.08
C THR A 591 -17.35 24.39 -28.18
N HIS A 592 -17.61 25.50 -28.90
CA HIS A 592 -16.64 26.60 -29.04
C HIS A 592 -16.23 27.16 -27.68
N ASP A 593 -17.18 27.39 -26.79
CA ASP A 593 -16.93 27.93 -25.45
C ASP A 593 -16.10 26.95 -24.61
N SER A 594 -16.51 25.68 -24.54
CA SER A 594 -15.75 24.65 -23.81
C SER A 594 -14.31 24.46 -24.34
N LEU A 595 -14.09 24.68 -25.64
CA LEU A 595 -12.75 24.60 -26.23
C LEU A 595 -11.87 25.78 -25.78
N ILE A 596 -12.44 26.99 -25.74
CA ILE A 596 -11.76 28.19 -25.25
C ILE A 596 -11.50 28.10 -23.74
N GLU A 597 -12.47 27.59 -22.98
CA GLU A 597 -12.35 27.35 -21.54
C GLU A 597 -11.23 26.36 -21.25
N ALA A 598 -11.19 25.24 -21.98
CA ALA A 598 -10.11 24.27 -21.85
C ALA A 598 -8.73 24.87 -22.19
N ALA A 599 -8.64 25.62 -23.28
CA ALA A 599 -7.40 26.31 -23.65
C ALA A 599 -6.98 27.34 -22.58
N THR A 600 -7.94 28.07 -22.01
CA THR A 600 -7.70 29.06 -20.95
C THR A 600 -7.25 28.41 -19.66
N PHE A 601 -7.88 27.29 -19.29
CA PHE A 601 -7.53 26.49 -18.12
C PHE A 601 -6.09 25.98 -18.22
N ILE A 602 -5.74 25.32 -19.34
CA ILE A 602 -4.38 24.82 -19.57
C ILE A 602 -3.38 25.99 -19.61
N ALA A 603 -3.69 27.08 -20.31
CA ALA A 603 -2.82 28.25 -20.36
C ALA A 603 -2.54 28.83 -18.97
N THR A 604 -3.57 28.89 -18.11
CA THR A 604 -3.46 29.42 -16.75
C THR A 604 -2.53 28.54 -15.90
N LEU A 605 -2.71 27.22 -15.96
CA LEU A 605 -1.86 26.28 -15.26
C LEU A 605 -0.40 26.36 -15.72
N GLN A 606 -0.17 26.26 -17.03
CA GLN A 606 1.19 26.24 -17.58
C GLN A 606 1.94 27.55 -17.33
N LYS A 607 1.28 28.71 -17.50
CA LYS A 607 1.89 30.01 -17.22
C LYS A 607 2.19 30.21 -15.74
N ARG A 608 1.37 29.64 -14.85
CA ARG A 608 1.55 29.73 -13.40
C ARG A 608 2.66 28.80 -12.89
N GLN A 609 2.75 27.60 -13.44
CA GLN A 609 3.66 26.55 -12.96
C GLN A 609 5.02 26.55 -13.68
N GLY A 610 5.06 27.01 -14.94
CA GLY A 610 6.23 26.83 -15.80
C GLY A 610 6.39 25.38 -16.30
N LEU A 611 5.39 24.53 -16.09
CA LEU A 611 5.33 23.14 -16.57
C LEU A 611 4.32 23.03 -17.73
N VAL A 612 4.48 22.02 -18.58
CA VAL A 612 3.57 21.76 -19.71
C VAL A 612 2.66 20.58 -19.38
N VAL A 613 1.34 20.78 -19.44
CA VAL A 613 0.37 19.73 -19.15
C VAL A 613 0.27 18.78 -20.34
N ALA A 614 0.28 17.47 -20.10
CA ALA A 614 0.16 16.44 -21.14
C ALA A 614 1.21 16.56 -22.26
N CYS A 615 2.48 16.58 -21.88
CA CYS A 615 3.63 16.53 -22.77
C CYS A 615 4.09 15.07 -22.95
N PRO A 616 3.84 14.40 -24.10
CA PRO A 616 4.22 12.99 -24.30
C PRO A 616 5.73 12.76 -24.12
N GLU A 617 6.58 13.69 -24.57
CA GLU A 617 8.03 13.60 -24.42
C GLU A 617 8.46 13.58 -22.95
N GLU A 618 7.86 14.46 -22.13
CA GLU A 618 8.14 14.52 -20.69
C GLU A 618 7.66 13.24 -20.00
N VAL A 619 6.45 12.78 -20.30
CA VAL A 619 5.89 11.55 -19.72
C VAL A 619 6.79 10.35 -20.07
N ALA A 620 7.17 10.20 -21.33
CA ALA A 620 8.07 9.14 -21.78
C ALA A 620 9.45 9.21 -21.09
N TYR A 621 10.01 10.41 -20.93
CA TYR A 621 11.31 10.60 -20.25
C TYR A 621 11.22 10.28 -18.76
N ARG A 622 10.18 10.76 -18.06
CA ARG A 622 9.98 10.53 -16.62
C ARG A 622 9.66 9.08 -16.29
N LEU A 623 8.99 8.35 -17.20
CA LEU A 623 8.75 6.91 -17.08
C LEU A 623 9.94 6.04 -17.53
N GLY A 624 11.03 6.66 -18.02
CA GLY A 624 12.23 5.95 -18.47
C GLY A 624 12.06 5.19 -19.80
N TRP A 625 11.05 5.53 -20.60
CA TRP A 625 10.84 4.93 -21.94
C TRP A 625 11.82 5.47 -22.97
N ILE A 626 12.28 6.71 -22.76
CA ILE A 626 13.34 7.36 -23.53
C ILE A 626 14.38 7.94 -22.58
N ASP A 627 15.63 8.00 -23.03
CA ASP A 627 16.74 8.60 -22.30
C ASP A 627 16.93 10.11 -22.62
N ALA A 628 17.89 10.73 -21.94
CA ALA A 628 18.19 12.15 -22.10
C ALA A 628 18.75 12.51 -23.50
N GLU A 629 19.39 11.57 -24.19
CA GLU A 629 19.87 11.79 -25.56
C GLU A 629 18.71 11.79 -26.55
N GLN A 630 17.78 10.84 -26.40
CA GLN A 630 16.55 10.77 -27.16
C GLN A 630 15.70 12.02 -26.96
N LEU A 631 15.45 12.44 -25.70
CA LEU A 631 14.72 13.69 -25.43
C LEU A 631 15.40 14.92 -26.05
N ARG A 632 16.74 14.98 -26.02
CA ARG A 632 17.49 16.07 -26.68
C ARG A 632 17.28 16.09 -28.19
N LYS A 633 17.23 14.93 -28.85
CA LYS A 633 16.93 14.81 -30.28
C LYS A 633 15.52 15.30 -30.60
N LEU A 634 14.53 15.03 -29.74
CA LEU A 634 13.16 15.53 -29.89
C LEU A 634 13.05 17.04 -29.66
N ALA A 635 13.83 17.58 -28.71
CA ALA A 635 13.84 19.01 -28.41
C ALA A 635 14.53 19.85 -29.48
N ALA A 636 15.52 19.31 -30.19
CA ALA A 636 16.32 20.02 -31.19
C ALA A 636 15.51 20.68 -32.32
N PRO A 637 14.58 20.00 -33.03
CA PRO A 637 13.79 20.63 -34.09
C PRO A 637 12.83 21.70 -33.54
N LEU A 638 12.45 21.63 -32.27
CA LEU A 638 11.52 22.53 -31.61
C LEU A 638 12.21 23.68 -30.86
N ALA A 639 13.55 23.74 -30.85
CA ALA A 639 14.33 24.64 -29.99
C ALA A 639 13.96 26.15 -30.09
N LYS A 640 13.35 26.58 -31.20
CA LYS A 640 12.90 27.96 -31.41
C LYS A 640 11.55 28.28 -30.74
N SER A 641 10.76 27.28 -30.36
CA SER A 641 9.45 27.44 -29.71
C SER A 641 9.55 27.38 -28.19
N GLN A 642 8.51 27.84 -27.48
CA GLN A 642 8.43 27.69 -26.02
C GLN A 642 8.36 26.21 -25.61
N TYR A 643 7.73 25.37 -26.43
CA TYR A 643 7.67 23.92 -26.21
C TYR A 643 9.06 23.27 -26.26
N GLY A 644 9.86 23.56 -27.31
CA GLY A 644 11.21 23.00 -27.39
C GLY A 644 12.16 23.56 -26.34
N LYS A 645 11.99 24.83 -25.93
CA LYS A 645 12.70 25.38 -24.76
C LYS A 645 12.32 24.64 -23.49
N TYR A 646 11.04 24.34 -23.29
CA TYR A 646 10.58 23.55 -22.15
C TYR A 646 11.21 22.14 -22.13
N LEU A 647 11.24 21.42 -23.26
CA LEU A 647 11.91 20.12 -23.34
C LEU A 647 13.41 20.22 -23.01
N GLN A 648 14.07 21.31 -23.40
CA GLN A 648 15.45 21.59 -22.99
C GLN A 648 15.54 21.91 -21.50
N THR A 649 14.54 22.58 -20.92
CA THR A 649 14.46 22.85 -19.49
C THR A 649 14.30 21.56 -18.66
N ILE A 650 13.51 20.59 -19.13
CA ILE A 650 13.38 19.28 -18.46
C ILE A 650 14.73 18.54 -18.43
N LEU A 651 15.57 18.72 -19.45
CA LEU A 651 16.95 18.21 -19.44
C LEU A 651 17.87 18.95 -18.46
N THR A 652 17.46 20.14 -17.99
CA THR A 652 18.18 20.97 -17.02
C THR A 652 17.65 20.85 -15.59
N ASP A 653 16.43 20.35 -15.40
CA ASP A 653 15.85 20.17 -14.07
C ASP A 653 16.70 19.19 -13.24
N PRO A 654 16.95 19.48 -11.95
CA PRO A 654 17.66 18.57 -11.07
C PRO A 654 16.91 17.23 -10.98
N VAL A 655 17.66 16.14 -11.13
CA VAL A 655 17.08 14.80 -11.01
C VAL A 655 16.88 14.51 -9.52
N VAL A 656 15.62 14.42 -9.12
CA VAL A 656 15.23 14.00 -7.77
C VAL A 656 15.11 12.48 -7.77
N LYS A 657 15.94 11.82 -6.97
CA LYS A 657 15.89 10.38 -6.76
C LYS A 657 15.24 10.09 -5.42
N ALA A 658 14.23 9.22 -5.44
CA ALA A 658 13.65 8.67 -4.22
C ALA A 658 14.68 7.79 -3.48
N THR A 659 14.58 7.73 -2.16
CA THR A 659 15.33 6.79 -1.33
C THR A 659 14.42 5.72 -0.73
N SER A 660 14.97 4.79 0.06
CA SER A 660 14.17 3.84 0.85
C SER A 660 13.24 4.51 1.86
N LEU A 661 13.53 5.76 2.24
CA LEU A 661 12.64 6.64 3.00
C LEU A 661 12.04 7.67 2.03
N PRO A 662 10.78 7.53 1.60
CA PRO A 662 10.20 8.34 0.51
C PRO A 662 10.32 9.86 0.71
N ASP A 663 10.31 10.33 1.95
CA ASP A 663 10.41 11.76 2.29
C ASP A 663 11.84 12.31 2.23
N VAL A 664 12.85 11.43 2.30
CA VAL A 664 14.27 11.78 2.14
C VAL A 664 14.63 11.66 0.66
N LYS A 665 15.13 12.75 0.07
CA LYS A 665 15.39 12.84 -1.38
C LYS A 665 16.87 13.07 -1.67
N ILE A 666 17.39 12.38 -2.68
CA ILE A 666 18.70 12.70 -3.26
C ILE A 666 18.47 13.68 -4.41
N ILE A 667 19.13 14.83 -4.35
CA ILE A 667 19.04 15.87 -5.37
C ILE A 667 20.38 15.92 -6.10
N GLU A 668 20.38 15.63 -7.39
CA GLU A 668 21.55 15.75 -8.26
C GLU A 668 21.52 17.12 -8.96
N PRO A 669 22.38 18.08 -8.56
CA PRO A 669 22.36 19.41 -9.15
C PRO A 669 22.89 19.37 -10.58
N GLN A 670 22.28 20.16 -11.45
CA GLN A 670 22.71 20.26 -12.84
C GLN A 670 24.03 21.02 -12.97
N MET A 671 24.95 20.48 -13.77
CA MET A 671 26.31 20.98 -13.93
C MET A 671 26.49 21.73 -15.25
N PHE A 672 27.07 22.93 -15.19
CA PHE A 672 27.52 23.71 -16.35
C PHE A 672 29.06 23.80 -16.32
N GLY A 673 29.74 23.03 -17.17
CA GLY A 673 31.21 23.01 -17.23
C GLY A 673 31.76 23.62 -18.51
N ASP A 674 32.88 24.36 -18.40
CA ASP A 674 33.70 24.78 -19.54
C ASP A 674 35.20 24.78 -19.18
N ALA A 675 36.06 25.26 -20.08
CA ALA A 675 37.51 25.27 -19.87
C ALA A 675 37.98 26.09 -18.64
N ARG A 676 37.13 26.93 -18.05
CA ARG A 676 37.39 27.73 -16.85
C ARG A 676 37.03 26.99 -15.55
N GLY A 677 36.34 25.86 -15.65
CA GLY A 677 35.86 25.09 -14.50
C GLY A 677 34.38 24.75 -14.63
N PHE A 678 33.66 24.79 -13.52
CA PHE A 678 32.23 24.45 -13.50
C PHE A 678 31.42 25.44 -12.67
N PHE A 679 30.15 25.56 -13.03
CA PHE A 679 29.11 26.30 -12.33
C PHE A 679 27.91 25.38 -12.10
N PHE A 680 27.27 25.53 -10.94
CA PHE A 680 25.93 25.00 -10.72
C PHE A 680 25.26 25.79 -9.59
N GLU A 681 23.93 25.87 -9.65
CA GLU A 681 23.14 26.45 -8.57
C GLU A 681 23.08 25.46 -7.41
N SER A 682 23.80 25.77 -6.34
CA SER A 682 23.79 24.95 -5.13
C SER A 682 22.43 24.88 -4.44
N PHE A 683 21.60 25.91 -4.63
CA PHE A 683 20.25 26.01 -4.11
C PHE A 683 19.49 27.06 -4.92
N ASN A 684 18.32 26.70 -5.41
CA ASN A 684 17.36 27.61 -6.01
C ASN A 684 16.00 27.35 -5.34
N ALA A 685 15.42 28.35 -4.68
CA ALA A 685 14.22 28.14 -3.86
C ALA A 685 13.01 27.70 -4.69
N ARG A 686 12.90 28.16 -5.94
CA ARG A 686 11.81 27.78 -6.84
C ARG A 686 11.93 26.31 -7.24
N ASP A 687 13.12 25.92 -7.70
CA ASP A 687 13.34 24.57 -8.21
C ASP A 687 13.32 23.56 -7.05
N PHE A 688 13.82 23.95 -5.87
CA PHE A 688 13.75 23.16 -4.66
C PHE A 688 12.30 22.89 -4.21
N ALA A 689 11.42 23.90 -4.25
CA ALA A 689 10.01 23.72 -3.90
C ALA A 689 9.25 22.77 -4.84
N GLN A 690 9.78 22.51 -6.04
CA GLN A 690 9.24 21.52 -6.98
C GLN A 690 9.80 20.10 -6.72
N CYS A 691 10.94 20.00 -6.03
CA CYS A 691 11.66 18.76 -5.81
C CYS A 691 11.27 18.02 -4.52
N VAL A 692 10.69 18.74 -3.56
CA VAL A 692 10.32 18.20 -2.24
C VAL A 692 8.90 18.62 -1.89
N ASP A 693 8.13 17.72 -1.28
CA ASP A 693 6.74 17.98 -0.86
C ASP A 693 6.74 18.99 0.30
N GLY A 694 6.70 20.29 -0.02
CA GLY A 694 6.54 21.37 0.97
C GLY A 694 7.22 22.68 0.60
N SER A 695 6.67 23.79 1.12
CA SER A 695 7.27 25.13 1.04
C SER A 695 8.33 25.34 2.12
N ALA A 696 9.41 24.58 2.09
CA ALA A 696 10.50 24.71 3.05
C ALA A 696 11.24 26.04 2.83
N VAL A 697 11.18 26.93 3.83
CA VAL A 697 11.94 28.19 3.85
C VAL A 697 13.18 27.98 4.70
N PHE A 698 14.36 28.18 4.11
CA PHE A 698 15.63 28.09 4.85
C PHE A 698 15.93 29.40 5.57
N VAL A 699 16.20 29.31 6.87
CA VAL A 699 16.47 30.48 7.74
C VAL A 699 17.93 30.57 8.19
N GLN A 700 18.70 29.49 8.01
CA GLN A 700 20.09 29.40 8.47
C GLN A 700 20.91 28.53 7.51
N ASP A 701 22.17 28.92 7.33
CA ASP A 701 23.18 28.18 6.56
C ASP A 701 24.36 27.85 7.47
N ASN A 702 24.90 26.64 7.34
CA ASN A 702 25.93 26.11 8.23
C ASN A 702 27.07 25.52 7.43
N HIS A 703 28.30 25.73 7.89
CA HIS A 703 29.51 25.17 7.30
C HIS A 703 30.34 24.52 8.40
N SER A 704 30.77 23.27 8.18
CA SER A 704 31.67 22.54 9.07
C SER A 704 32.77 21.82 8.31
N CYS A 705 33.93 21.65 8.95
CA CYS A 705 35.04 20.83 8.47
C CYS A 705 35.36 19.75 9.50
N SER A 706 35.58 18.51 9.05
CA SER A 706 35.90 17.36 9.90
C SER A 706 37.01 16.53 9.27
N ALA A 707 37.87 15.92 10.11
CA ALA A 707 38.96 15.04 9.66
C ALA A 707 38.46 13.61 9.43
N ARG A 708 39.27 12.76 8.75
CA ARG A 708 38.98 11.35 8.53
C ARG A 708 38.55 10.62 9.80
N GLY A 709 37.51 9.80 9.68
CA GLY A 709 37.02 8.97 10.79
C GLY A 709 36.22 9.75 11.84
N VAL A 710 36.07 11.08 11.69
CA VAL A 710 35.17 11.85 12.55
C VAL A 710 33.72 11.49 12.21
N LEU A 711 32.97 11.07 13.23
CA LEU A 711 31.53 10.85 13.16
C LEU A 711 30.83 11.93 13.97
N ARG A 712 29.93 12.67 13.31
CA ARG A 712 29.00 13.58 14.00
C ARG A 712 27.68 12.85 14.20
N GLY A 713 27.29 12.71 15.47
CA GLY A 713 26.17 11.88 15.89
C GLY A 713 24.83 12.26 15.26
N LEU A 714 23.81 11.44 15.52
CA LEU A 714 22.47 11.61 14.97
C LEU A 714 21.70 12.67 15.75
N HIS A 715 21.67 13.91 15.27
CA HIS A 715 21.07 15.06 15.96
C HIS A 715 19.67 15.39 15.45
N TYR A 716 18.80 15.78 16.38
CA TYR A 716 17.45 16.29 16.11
C TYR A 716 17.01 17.30 17.19
N GLN A 717 15.95 18.06 16.94
CA GLN A 717 15.31 18.91 17.94
C GLN A 717 13.90 18.38 18.24
N ILE A 718 13.56 18.25 19.53
CA ILE A 718 12.24 17.74 19.97
C ILE A 718 11.11 18.75 19.77
N GLU A 719 11.44 20.03 19.86
CA GLU A 719 10.62 21.19 19.52
C GLU A 719 11.40 21.96 18.45
N HIS A 720 10.71 22.70 17.58
CA HIS A 720 11.35 23.38 16.43
C HIS A 720 12.12 22.42 15.51
N ALA A 721 11.46 21.35 15.05
CA ALA A 721 12.10 20.35 14.21
C ALA A 721 12.58 20.96 12.87
N GLN A 722 13.83 20.66 12.51
CA GLN A 722 14.48 21.24 11.33
C GLN A 722 14.48 20.27 10.15
N GLY A 723 14.07 20.73 8.97
CA GLY A 723 14.49 20.15 7.71
C GLY A 723 15.89 20.62 7.34
N LYS A 724 16.68 19.77 6.68
CA LYS A 724 18.08 20.03 6.30
C LYS A 724 18.32 19.69 4.84
N LEU A 725 18.91 20.61 4.09
CA LEU A 725 19.47 20.35 2.76
C LEU A 725 20.98 20.32 2.85
N VAL A 726 21.57 19.18 2.50
CA VAL A 726 22.93 18.79 2.88
C VAL A 726 23.81 18.56 1.65
N ARG A 727 25.08 19.02 1.68
CA ARG A 727 26.06 18.74 0.61
C ARG A 727 27.53 18.78 1.09
N VAL A 728 28.41 18.15 0.31
CA VAL A 728 29.87 18.19 0.50
C VAL A 728 30.52 19.04 -0.59
N VAL A 729 31.40 19.97 -0.22
CA VAL A 729 32.15 20.82 -1.16
C VAL A 729 33.61 20.44 -1.30
N HIS A 730 34.16 19.77 -0.30
CA HIS A 730 35.51 19.20 -0.31
C HIS A 730 35.50 17.85 0.41
N GLY A 731 36.22 16.86 -0.10
CA GLY A 731 36.26 15.52 0.49
C GLY A 731 34.99 14.71 0.27
N GLU A 732 34.78 13.71 1.13
CA GLU A 732 33.72 12.69 1.04
C GLU A 732 33.18 12.33 2.43
N VAL A 733 31.86 12.12 2.52
CA VAL A 733 31.18 11.67 3.74
C VAL A 733 30.13 10.60 3.41
N PHE A 734 29.83 9.77 4.41
CA PHE A 734 28.62 8.94 4.43
C PHE A 734 27.59 9.62 5.34
N ASP A 735 26.51 10.13 4.74
CA ASP A 735 25.47 10.92 5.39
C ASP A 735 24.25 10.05 5.69
N VAL A 736 23.69 10.15 6.90
CA VAL A 736 22.64 9.26 7.39
C VAL A 736 21.44 10.05 7.92
N ALA A 737 20.24 9.63 7.51
CA ALA A 737 18.98 10.11 8.06
C ALA A 737 18.19 8.94 8.69
N VAL A 738 17.63 9.16 9.86
CA VAL A 738 16.82 8.19 10.63
C VAL A 738 15.46 8.80 10.90
N ASP A 739 14.38 8.09 10.56
CA ASP A 739 13.03 8.57 10.83
C ASP A 739 12.70 8.44 12.32
N ILE A 740 12.44 9.57 12.97
CA ILE A 740 12.10 9.62 14.41
C ILE A 740 10.63 10.01 14.63
N ARG A 741 9.82 10.11 13.58
CA ARG A 741 8.39 10.38 13.68
C ARG A 741 7.67 9.11 14.09
N ARG A 742 7.20 9.06 15.34
CA ARG A 742 6.57 7.87 15.93
C ARG A 742 5.34 7.36 15.16
N SER A 743 4.64 8.24 14.44
CA SER A 743 3.48 7.89 13.59
C SER A 743 3.86 7.45 12.17
N SER A 744 5.14 7.52 11.80
CA SER A 744 5.60 7.16 10.46
C SER A 744 5.70 5.64 10.30
N PRO A 745 5.23 5.06 9.18
CA PRO A 745 5.43 3.64 8.89
C PRO A 745 6.91 3.25 8.77
N SER A 746 7.79 4.23 8.58
CA SER A 746 9.25 4.05 8.56
C SER A 746 9.94 4.44 9.87
N PHE A 747 9.22 4.61 10.99
CA PHE A 747 9.84 4.96 12.28
C PHE A 747 10.97 3.99 12.66
N GLY A 748 12.14 4.54 13.00
CA GLY A 748 13.34 3.77 13.33
C GLY A 748 14.08 3.18 12.13
N GLN A 749 13.55 3.33 10.90
CA GLN A 749 14.29 3.02 9.68
C GLN A 749 15.24 4.17 9.32
N TRP A 750 16.30 3.84 8.59
CA TRP A 750 17.33 4.79 8.20
C TRP A 750 17.73 4.63 6.73
N VAL A 751 18.32 5.67 6.18
CA VAL A 751 18.96 5.65 4.86
C VAL A 751 20.34 6.29 4.97
N GLY A 752 21.34 5.66 4.34
CA GLY A 752 22.69 6.17 4.22
C GLY A 752 23.02 6.53 2.77
N VAL A 753 23.63 7.69 2.56
CA VAL A 753 23.95 8.23 1.24
C VAL A 753 25.39 8.73 1.20
N HIS A 754 26.14 8.28 0.20
CA HIS A 754 27.49 8.78 -0.03
C HIS A 754 27.45 10.15 -0.72
N LEU A 755 27.98 11.18 -0.05
CA LEU A 755 28.09 12.54 -0.59
C LEU A 755 29.56 12.92 -0.73
N SER A 756 29.96 13.44 -1.88
CA SER A 756 31.33 13.91 -2.10
C SER A 756 31.40 15.14 -2.99
N ALA A 757 32.53 15.85 -2.93
CA ALA A 757 32.83 16.92 -3.87
C ALA A 757 32.85 16.41 -5.33
N ALA A 758 33.16 15.13 -5.55
CA ALA A 758 33.17 14.50 -6.87
C ALA A 758 31.75 14.22 -7.38
N ASN A 759 30.89 13.59 -6.56
CA ASN A 759 29.53 13.22 -6.99
C ASN A 759 28.51 14.38 -6.88
N ARG A 760 28.82 15.38 -6.05
CA ARG A 760 28.08 16.66 -5.90
C ARG A 760 26.62 16.51 -5.52
N ARG A 761 26.22 15.31 -5.07
CA ARG A 761 24.86 15.02 -4.61
C ARG A 761 24.53 15.88 -3.41
N GLN A 762 23.24 16.19 -3.29
CA GLN A 762 22.67 16.77 -2.09
C GLN A 762 21.66 15.80 -1.49
N LEU A 763 21.52 15.84 -0.17
CA LEU A 763 20.51 15.08 0.55
C LEU A 763 19.52 16.05 1.20
N TRP A 764 18.24 15.89 0.87
CA TRP A 764 17.15 16.53 1.60
C TRP A 764 16.67 15.60 2.71
N VAL A 765 16.75 16.08 3.95
CA VAL A 765 16.28 15.40 5.15
C VAL A 765 15.19 16.28 5.79
N PRO A 766 13.91 15.91 5.74
CA PRO A 766 12.84 16.76 6.24
C PRO A 766 12.81 16.80 7.79
N ALA A 767 12.00 17.72 8.33
CA ALA A 767 11.76 17.80 9.77
C ALA A 767 11.17 16.48 10.30
N GLY A 768 11.57 16.08 11.51
CA GLY A 768 11.18 14.80 12.10
C GLY A 768 12.16 13.65 11.80
N PHE A 769 13.36 13.96 11.29
CA PHE A 769 14.44 12.99 11.15
C PHE A 769 15.62 13.34 12.04
N ALA A 770 16.28 12.33 12.60
CA ALA A 770 17.61 12.49 13.17
C ALA A 770 18.66 12.34 12.07
N HIS A 771 19.69 13.18 12.09
CA HIS A 771 20.64 13.31 10.99
C HIS A 771 22.08 13.35 11.51
N GLY A 772 22.98 12.60 10.88
CA GLY A 772 24.40 12.51 11.23
C GLY A 772 25.26 12.05 10.06
N PHE A 773 26.59 12.11 10.19
CA PHE A 773 27.50 11.72 9.11
C PHE A 773 28.86 11.21 9.59
N LEU A 774 29.55 10.45 8.73
CA LEU A 774 30.93 9.97 8.90
C LEU A 774 31.83 10.53 7.80
N THR A 775 32.96 11.15 8.17
CA THR A 775 33.96 11.63 7.20
C THR A 775 34.87 10.50 6.70
N LEU A 776 34.93 10.31 5.38
CA LEU A 776 35.66 9.21 4.73
C LEU A 776 37.01 9.64 4.15
N SER A 777 37.15 10.90 3.73
CA SER A 777 38.39 11.49 3.24
C SER A 777 39.24 12.08 4.37
N ASP A 778 40.49 12.49 4.06
CA ASP A 778 41.42 13.08 5.06
C ASP A 778 40.83 14.30 5.78
N ASN A 779 40.12 15.14 5.02
CA ASN A 779 39.25 16.19 5.49
C ASN A 779 37.99 16.25 4.62
N ALA A 780 36.88 16.72 5.17
CA ALA A 780 35.68 17.03 4.41
C ALA A 780 35.05 18.34 4.88
N GLU A 781 34.69 19.19 3.92
CA GLU A 781 33.92 20.42 4.14
C GLU A 781 32.47 20.19 3.73
N PHE A 782 31.58 20.42 4.69
CA PHE A 782 30.18 20.04 4.66
C PHE A 782 29.32 21.28 4.89
N LEU A 783 28.41 21.55 3.95
CA LEU A 783 27.45 22.66 4.03
C LEU A 783 26.03 22.12 4.16
N TYR A 784 25.24 22.77 5.02
CA TYR A 784 23.83 22.45 5.14
C TYR A 784 22.97 23.64 5.54
N LYS A 785 21.81 23.74 4.89
CA LYS A 785 20.78 24.74 5.17
C LYS A 785 19.71 24.14 6.07
N THR A 786 19.16 24.92 7.01
CA THR A 786 18.08 24.47 7.91
C THR A 786 16.83 25.32 7.81
N THR A 787 15.66 24.69 7.98
CA THR A 787 14.35 25.37 7.89
C THR A 787 13.91 26.09 9.16
N ASP A 788 14.60 25.85 10.27
CA ASP A 788 14.38 26.56 11.54
C ASP A 788 15.75 26.82 12.22
N TYR A 789 15.75 27.68 13.24
CA TYR A 789 16.95 28.03 14.02
C TYR A 789 17.38 26.90 14.96
N ARG A 790 18.65 26.94 15.36
CA ARG A 790 19.17 26.01 16.37
C ARG A 790 18.79 26.46 17.78
N PHE A 791 18.11 25.58 18.52
CA PHE A 791 17.73 25.78 19.92
C PHE A 791 18.38 24.70 20.80
N PRO A 792 19.53 24.99 21.43
CA PRO A 792 20.32 24.01 22.19
C PRO A 792 19.53 23.24 23.27
N GLU A 793 18.54 23.89 23.89
CA GLU A 793 17.66 23.34 24.91
C GLU A 793 16.80 22.16 24.39
N PHE A 794 16.45 22.19 23.10
CA PHE A 794 15.65 21.16 22.43
C PHE A 794 16.51 20.15 21.66
N GLU A 795 17.83 20.36 21.54
CA GLU A 795 18.74 19.45 20.86
C GLU A 795 18.82 18.11 21.61
N ARG A 796 18.66 17.02 20.87
CA ARG A 796 18.84 15.65 21.34
C ARG A 796 19.69 14.89 20.33
N SER A 797 20.38 13.86 20.83
CA SER A 797 21.19 12.96 20.02
C SER A 797 20.80 11.50 20.25
N ILE A 798 20.75 10.74 19.17
CA ILE A 798 20.70 9.28 19.22
C ILE A 798 22.14 8.77 19.25
N LEU A 799 22.36 7.68 19.99
CA LEU A 799 23.64 7.00 19.98
C LEU A 799 23.96 6.54 18.54
N TRP A 800 25.12 6.91 18.02
CA TRP A 800 25.46 6.67 16.62
C TRP A 800 25.61 5.17 16.27
N ASN A 801 26.10 4.37 17.23
CA ASN A 801 26.20 2.91 17.13
C ASN A 801 25.06 2.20 17.87
N ASP A 802 23.88 2.82 17.90
CA ASP A 802 22.68 2.17 18.42
C ASP A 802 22.43 0.86 17.65
N ARG A 803 22.63 -0.26 18.36
CA ARG A 803 22.47 -1.61 17.81
C ARG A 803 21.06 -1.88 17.29
N GLU A 804 20.06 -1.13 17.77
CA GLU A 804 18.66 -1.31 17.37
C GLU A 804 18.35 -0.61 16.05
N LEU A 805 18.99 0.55 15.79
CA LEU A 805 18.91 1.19 14.48
C LEU A 805 19.75 0.42 13.45
N GLY A 806 20.81 -0.27 13.88
CA GLY A 806 21.60 -1.13 13.00
C GLY A 806 22.25 -0.39 11.84
N ILE A 807 22.68 0.86 12.07
CA ILE A 807 23.26 1.69 11.01
C ILE A 807 24.62 1.15 10.60
N GLU A 808 24.75 0.80 9.32
CA GLU A 808 25.99 0.28 8.73
C GLU A 808 26.93 1.44 8.35
N TRP A 809 27.67 1.95 9.34
CA TRP A 809 28.69 2.96 9.10
C TRP A 809 29.93 2.33 8.42
N PRO A 810 30.41 2.87 7.27
CA PRO A 810 31.58 2.34 6.56
C PRO A 810 32.89 2.75 7.27
N LEU A 811 33.13 2.17 8.45
CA LEU A 811 34.25 2.49 9.34
C LEU A 811 35.45 1.57 9.09
N GLN A 812 36.66 2.14 9.19
CA GLN A 812 37.92 1.40 9.28
C GLN A 812 38.51 1.57 10.69
N GLY A 813 37.81 1.06 11.71
CA GLY A 813 38.16 1.22 13.14
C GLY A 813 37.16 2.05 13.94
N ASP A 814 37.52 2.43 15.17
CA ASP A 814 36.67 3.26 16.02
C ASP A 814 36.60 4.71 15.50
N PRO A 815 35.41 5.32 15.39
CA PRO A 815 35.29 6.70 14.94
C PRO A 815 35.77 7.68 16.01
N VAL A 816 36.22 8.84 15.55
CA VAL A 816 36.46 10.00 16.40
C VAL A 816 35.13 10.70 16.64
N VAL A 817 34.59 10.60 17.85
CA VAL A 817 33.30 11.20 18.25
C VAL A 817 33.50 12.25 19.35
N ALA A 818 32.70 13.32 19.31
CA ALA A 818 32.68 14.29 20.40
C ALA A 818 32.03 13.70 21.65
N ALA A 819 32.36 14.23 22.84
CA ALA A 819 31.79 13.77 24.10
C ALA A 819 30.24 13.74 24.09
N LYS A 820 29.60 14.71 23.43
CA LYS A 820 28.14 14.79 23.29
C LYS A 820 27.53 13.71 22.38
N ASP A 821 28.32 13.19 21.45
CA ASP A 821 27.91 12.16 20.47
C ASP A 821 28.20 10.76 21.01
N ALA A 822 29.19 10.63 21.89
CA ALA A 822 29.49 9.41 22.64
C ALA A 822 28.44 9.07 23.71
N VAL A 823 27.69 10.08 24.20
CA VAL A 823 26.66 9.91 25.25
C VAL A 823 25.23 10.03 24.71
N GLY A 824 25.04 9.92 23.39
CA GLY A 824 23.71 9.87 22.78
C GLY A 824 22.86 8.77 23.43
N LYS A 825 21.54 8.95 23.48
CA LYS A 825 20.68 7.95 24.11
C LYS A 825 20.57 6.72 23.19
N PRO A 826 20.97 5.52 23.63
CA PRO A 826 20.63 4.29 22.90
C PRO A 826 19.13 4.04 23.04
N GLY A 827 18.56 3.36 22.06
CA GLY A 827 17.22 2.83 22.14
C GLY A 827 16.13 3.85 21.81
N VAL A 828 16.21 4.52 20.66
CA VAL A 828 15.01 5.19 20.13
C VAL A 828 13.85 4.20 19.96
N VAL A 829 14.18 2.94 19.67
CA VAL A 829 13.24 1.80 19.67
C VAL A 829 12.91 1.35 21.12
N ARG A 830 13.89 1.33 22.03
CA ARG A 830 13.72 1.03 23.49
C ARG A 830 13.16 2.12 24.40
N MET A 831 12.84 3.34 23.94
CA MET A 831 12.03 4.26 24.77
C MET A 831 10.60 3.73 25.01
N ASN A 832 10.25 2.58 24.42
CA ASN A 832 9.09 1.76 24.78
C ASN A 832 9.36 0.70 25.87
N THR A 833 10.60 0.56 26.37
CA THR A 833 11.04 -0.56 27.22
C THR A 833 12.15 -0.11 28.18
N VAL A 834 11.79 0.51 29.31
CA VAL A 834 12.26 0.23 30.70
C VAL A 834 11.69 1.31 31.65
N ARG A 835 10.53 1.02 32.23
CA ARG A 835 10.33 1.00 33.69
C ARG A 835 9.67 -0.34 34.02
N GLY A 836 10.05 -0.93 35.15
CA GLY A 836 9.65 -2.26 35.60
C GLY A 836 8.13 -2.49 35.72
N PRO A 837 7.74 -3.74 36.03
CA PRO A 837 6.67 -4.46 35.35
C PRO A 837 5.29 -3.92 35.70
N ARG A 838 4.59 -3.40 34.70
CA ARG A 838 3.14 -3.54 34.59
C ARG A 838 2.85 -4.14 33.22
N ARG A 839 2.14 -5.26 33.21
CA ARG A 839 1.53 -5.89 32.03
C ARG A 839 1.04 -4.78 31.08
N ARG A 840 1.71 -4.56 29.95
CA ARG A 840 1.16 -3.70 28.89
C ARG A 840 0.22 -4.58 28.07
N VAL A 841 -1.05 -4.46 28.40
CA VAL A 841 -2.16 -4.81 27.51
C VAL A 841 -1.94 -4.00 26.22
N GLU A 842 -2.01 -4.63 25.05
CA GLU A 842 -2.03 -3.90 23.77
C GLU A 842 -3.17 -2.88 23.82
N THR A 843 -2.83 -1.59 23.65
CA THR A 843 -3.82 -0.51 23.75
C THR A 843 -4.72 -0.54 22.51
N THR A 844 -5.91 -1.12 22.66
CA THR A 844 -6.95 -1.07 21.63
C THR A 844 -7.82 0.18 21.82
N ILE A 845 -8.01 0.96 20.76
CA ILE A 845 -8.82 2.20 20.72
C ILE A 845 -10.01 1.97 19.77
N LEU A 846 -11.23 1.98 20.29
CA LEU A 846 -12.43 1.87 19.47
C LEU A 846 -12.92 3.27 19.07
N VAL A 847 -13.14 3.51 17.77
CA VAL A 847 -13.74 4.75 17.26
C VAL A 847 -15.08 4.43 16.60
N THR A 848 -16.17 4.98 17.15
CA THR A 848 -17.51 4.81 16.56
C THR A 848 -17.79 5.88 15.49
N GLY A 849 -18.69 5.63 14.55
CA GLY A 849 -19.12 6.66 13.60
C GLY A 849 -18.01 7.09 12.65
N ALA A 850 -17.16 6.13 12.25
CA ALA A 850 -15.96 6.34 11.43
C ALA A 850 -16.22 7.09 10.11
N THR A 851 -17.44 7.03 9.58
CA THR A 851 -17.86 7.71 8.34
C THR A 851 -18.33 9.16 8.56
N GLY A 852 -18.55 9.58 9.81
CA GLY A 852 -18.93 10.96 10.16
C GLY A 852 -17.75 11.94 10.07
N GLN A 853 -18.03 13.24 9.97
CA GLN A 853 -16.97 14.26 9.74
C GLN A 853 -15.86 14.23 10.81
N LEU A 854 -16.21 14.07 12.09
CA LEU A 854 -15.23 13.98 13.18
C LEU A 854 -14.64 12.57 13.31
N GLY A 855 -15.47 11.53 13.12
CA GLY A 855 -15.01 10.14 13.18
C GLY A 855 -13.95 9.85 12.12
N PHE A 856 -14.12 10.37 10.91
CA PHE A 856 -13.15 10.24 9.83
C PHE A 856 -11.78 10.82 10.20
N GLU A 857 -11.75 12.03 10.78
CA GLU A 857 -10.49 12.64 11.19
C GLU A 857 -9.88 11.91 12.40
N LEU A 858 -10.70 11.48 13.37
CA LEU A 858 -10.23 10.70 14.53
C LEU A 858 -9.60 9.37 14.16
N VAL A 859 -10.18 8.64 13.20
CA VAL A 859 -9.61 7.38 12.73
C VAL A 859 -8.21 7.59 12.19
N ARG A 860 -7.93 8.74 11.55
CA ARG A 860 -6.62 9.10 11.01
C ARG A 860 -5.67 9.61 12.08
N THR A 861 -6.11 10.52 12.94
CA THR A 861 -5.23 11.17 13.94
C THR A 861 -4.87 10.25 15.10
N LEU A 862 -5.70 9.24 15.40
CA LEU A 862 -5.42 8.24 16.44
C LEU A 862 -4.53 7.09 15.94
N GLN A 863 -4.30 6.97 14.62
CA GLN A 863 -3.34 5.98 14.08
C GLN A 863 -1.96 6.22 14.70
N GLY A 864 -1.35 5.15 15.22
CA GLY A 864 -0.03 5.21 15.85
C GLY A 864 -0.03 5.41 17.37
N LEU A 865 -1.19 5.62 18.01
CA LEU A 865 -1.32 5.63 19.48
C LEU A 865 -1.72 4.26 20.05
N GLY A 866 -2.26 3.37 19.23
CA GLY A 866 -2.72 2.03 19.59
C GLY A 866 -3.35 1.33 18.39
N GLU A 867 -3.89 0.14 18.59
CA GLU A 867 -4.71 -0.53 17.57
C GLU A 867 -6.05 0.19 17.45
N VAL A 868 -6.26 0.94 16.37
CA VAL A 868 -7.51 1.68 16.12
C VAL A 868 -8.49 0.78 15.40
N ILE A 869 -9.58 0.44 16.07
CA ILE A 869 -10.71 -0.29 15.47
C ILE A 869 -11.81 0.73 15.20
N ALA A 870 -12.07 0.97 13.92
CA ALA A 870 -13.06 1.92 13.47
C ALA A 870 -14.34 1.18 13.08
N VAL A 871 -15.46 1.56 13.68
CA VAL A 871 -16.76 0.95 13.39
C VAL A 871 -17.72 1.97 12.78
N ASP A 872 -18.38 1.56 11.70
CA ASP A 872 -19.45 2.30 11.07
C ASP A 872 -20.82 1.86 11.61
N ARG A 873 -21.89 2.44 11.08
CA ARG A 873 -23.26 2.12 11.51
C ARG A 873 -23.66 0.68 11.21
N ALA A 874 -23.09 0.02 10.19
CA ALA A 874 -23.45 -1.35 9.83
C ALA A 874 -22.87 -2.35 10.84
N ALA A 875 -21.62 -2.14 11.26
CA ALA A 875 -20.98 -2.94 12.29
C ALA A 875 -21.42 -2.56 13.72
N PHE A 876 -21.82 -1.31 13.94
CA PHE A 876 -22.08 -0.76 15.27
C PHE A 876 -23.23 0.27 15.26
N ASP A 877 -24.46 -0.24 15.16
CA ASP A 877 -25.67 0.59 15.11
C ASP A 877 -26.06 1.09 16.51
N LEU A 878 -26.01 2.41 16.70
CA LEU A 878 -26.38 3.05 17.98
C LEU A 878 -27.85 2.83 18.36
N THR A 879 -28.71 2.41 17.43
CA THR A 879 -30.11 2.07 17.76
C THR A 879 -30.28 0.66 18.33
N LYS A 880 -29.21 -0.14 18.39
CA LYS A 880 -29.21 -1.55 18.85
C LYS A 880 -28.17 -1.79 19.97
N PRO A 881 -28.48 -1.40 21.22
CA PRO A 881 -27.54 -1.49 22.34
C PRO A 881 -26.95 -2.88 22.60
N ASP A 882 -27.70 -3.96 22.37
CA ASP A 882 -27.20 -5.32 22.61
C ASP A 882 -26.12 -5.74 21.62
N GLN A 883 -26.28 -5.40 20.34
CA GLN A 883 -25.25 -5.61 19.32
C GLN A 883 -23.97 -4.82 19.66
N MET A 884 -24.12 -3.59 20.14
CA MET A 884 -22.98 -2.76 20.56
C MET A 884 -22.21 -3.42 21.70
N ARG A 885 -22.91 -3.97 22.70
CA ARG A 885 -22.30 -4.69 23.83
C ARG A 885 -21.49 -5.88 23.35
N ASP A 886 -22.02 -6.67 22.42
CA ASP A 886 -21.32 -7.84 21.87
C ASP A 886 -20.02 -7.42 21.15
N VAL A 887 -20.08 -6.37 20.35
CA VAL A 887 -18.90 -5.82 19.66
C VAL A 887 -17.86 -5.30 20.65
N LEU A 888 -18.28 -4.53 21.66
CA LEU A 888 -17.38 -4.02 22.71
C LEU A 888 -16.70 -5.13 23.50
N ARG A 889 -17.44 -6.20 23.81
CA ARG A 889 -16.92 -7.34 24.58
C ARG A 889 -16.01 -8.25 23.74
N ALA A 890 -16.22 -8.32 22.43
CA ALA A 890 -15.33 -9.01 21.52
C ALA A 890 -14.01 -8.24 21.33
N ILE A 891 -14.11 -6.92 21.14
CA ILE A 891 -12.96 -6.04 20.89
C ILE A 891 -12.15 -5.79 22.17
N ARG A 892 -12.83 -5.64 23.31
CA ARG A 892 -12.25 -5.29 24.63
C ARG A 892 -11.35 -4.04 24.57
N PRO A 893 -11.86 -2.89 24.08
CA PRO A 893 -11.07 -1.68 23.95
C PRO A 893 -10.59 -1.16 25.31
N THR A 894 -9.41 -0.51 25.31
CA THR A 894 -8.86 0.21 26.46
C THR A 894 -9.28 1.69 26.47
N VAL A 895 -9.61 2.24 25.30
CA VAL A 895 -10.20 3.57 25.12
C VAL A 895 -11.32 3.47 24.09
N ILE A 896 -12.48 4.06 24.40
CA ILE A 896 -13.61 4.20 23.49
C ILE A 896 -13.73 5.67 23.14
N VAL A 897 -13.69 6.01 21.86
CA VAL A 897 -13.88 7.37 21.35
C VAL A 897 -15.18 7.39 20.57
N ASN A 898 -16.18 8.10 21.10
CA ASN A 898 -17.54 8.15 20.57
C ASN A 898 -17.90 9.51 19.96
N PRO A 899 -17.53 9.78 18.69
CA PRO A 899 -18.02 10.93 17.92
C PRO A 899 -19.37 10.67 17.24
N ALA A 900 -19.91 9.45 17.32
CA ALA A 900 -21.20 9.13 16.71
C ALA A 900 -22.34 9.78 17.49
N ALA A 901 -23.20 10.51 16.80
CA ALA A 901 -24.30 11.26 17.40
C ALA A 901 -25.38 11.56 16.36
N TYR A 902 -26.60 11.83 16.84
CA TYR A 902 -27.66 12.43 16.05
C TYR A 902 -27.45 13.95 16.03
N THR A 903 -27.00 14.53 14.90
CA THR A 903 -26.55 15.93 14.82
C THR A 903 -27.53 16.89 14.14
N ALA A 904 -28.66 16.39 13.63
CA ALA A 904 -29.65 17.21 12.94
C ALA A 904 -30.53 17.96 13.96
N VAL A 905 -30.16 19.21 14.26
CA VAL A 905 -30.83 20.03 15.29
C VAL A 905 -32.32 20.21 15.00
N ASP A 906 -32.67 20.66 13.80
CA ASP A 906 -34.06 20.96 13.44
C ASP A 906 -34.91 19.65 13.34
N ASP A 907 -34.32 18.54 12.89
CA ASP A 907 -35.02 17.24 12.80
C ASP A 907 -35.24 16.57 14.16
N ALA A 908 -34.52 16.99 15.21
CA ALA A 908 -34.69 16.45 16.56
C ALA A 908 -36.10 16.71 17.10
N GLN A 909 -36.77 17.76 16.63
CA GLN A 909 -38.18 18.04 16.93
C GLN A 909 -39.12 16.99 16.35
N SER A 910 -38.86 16.60 15.10
CA SER A 910 -39.66 15.63 14.36
C SER A 910 -39.36 14.19 14.80
N ASN A 911 -38.16 13.94 15.34
CA ASN A 911 -37.70 12.61 15.77
C ASN A 911 -37.11 12.62 17.19
N PRO A 912 -37.86 13.06 18.22
CA PRO A 912 -37.34 13.25 19.57
C PRO A 912 -36.93 11.93 20.24
N GLY A 913 -37.61 10.83 19.91
CA GLY A 913 -37.28 9.50 20.40
C GLY A 913 -35.91 9.03 19.91
N LEU A 914 -35.62 9.19 18.62
CA LEU A 914 -34.34 8.80 18.04
C LEU A 914 -33.20 9.68 18.56
N ALA A 915 -33.42 10.99 18.66
CA ALA A 915 -32.42 11.90 19.23
C ALA A 915 -32.12 11.56 20.70
N ARG A 916 -33.15 11.29 21.52
CA ARG A 916 -32.99 10.87 22.92
C ARG A 916 -32.28 9.53 23.04
N GLN A 917 -32.61 8.56 22.20
CA GLN A 917 -31.95 7.26 22.19
C GLN A 917 -30.46 7.39 21.86
N VAL A 918 -30.14 8.00 20.71
CA VAL A 918 -28.76 8.07 20.18
C VAL A 918 -27.86 9.01 20.98
N ASN A 919 -28.36 10.19 21.37
CA ASN A 919 -27.55 11.17 22.11
C ASN A 919 -27.65 11.02 23.62
N GLY A 920 -28.74 10.45 24.15
CA GLY A 920 -29.02 10.39 25.58
C GLY A 920 -28.72 9.02 26.20
N GLU A 921 -29.35 7.97 25.68
CA GLU A 921 -29.28 6.63 26.28
C GLU A 921 -27.98 5.90 25.92
N VAL A 922 -27.61 5.93 24.63
CA VAL A 922 -26.47 5.20 24.08
C VAL A 922 -25.12 5.60 24.70
N PRO A 923 -24.81 6.89 24.96
CA PRO A 923 -23.58 7.24 25.66
C PRO A 923 -23.50 6.64 27.07
N GLY A 924 -24.64 6.49 27.76
CA GLY A 924 -24.73 5.77 29.02
C GLY A 924 -24.36 4.30 28.87
N VAL A 925 -24.89 3.61 27.85
CA VAL A 925 -24.54 2.21 27.56
C VAL A 925 -23.05 2.04 27.26
N LEU A 926 -22.46 2.97 26.49
CA LEU A 926 -21.03 2.96 26.21
C LEU A 926 -20.20 3.16 27.48
N ALA A 927 -20.64 4.03 28.39
CA ALA A 927 -19.98 4.26 29.65
C ALA A 927 -20.09 3.05 30.60
N GLU A 928 -21.26 2.40 30.69
CA GLU A 928 -21.46 1.16 31.45
C GLU A 928 -20.51 0.04 30.99
N GLU A 929 -20.37 -0.17 29.68
CA GLU A 929 -19.44 -1.17 29.15
C GLU A 929 -17.98 -0.72 29.26
N ALA A 930 -17.70 0.58 29.17
CA ALA A 930 -16.35 1.11 29.43
C ALA A 930 -15.91 0.81 30.88
N GLU A 931 -16.75 1.09 31.87
CA GLU A 931 -16.52 0.77 33.28
C GLU A 931 -16.29 -0.72 33.48
N ARG A 932 -17.13 -1.57 32.88
CA ARG A 932 -17.02 -3.03 32.98
C ARG A 932 -15.71 -3.57 32.40
N LEU A 933 -15.23 -2.97 31.31
CA LEU A 933 -14.00 -3.37 30.63
C LEU A 933 -12.74 -2.72 31.23
N GLY A 934 -12.89 -1.73 32.11
CA GLY A 934 -11.79 -0.90 32.60
C GLY A 934 -11.25 0.06 31.53
N ALA A 935 -12.08 0.42 30.56
CA ALA A 935 -11.76 1.33 29.48
C ALA A 935 -12.11 2.79 29.84
N ALA A 936 -11.42 3.75 29.23
CA ALA A 936 -11.82 5.16 29.28
C ALA A 936 -12.76 5.52 28.13
N LEU A 937 -13.76 6.37 28.37
CA LEU A 937 -14.69 6.87 27.34
C LEU A 937 -14.41 8.34 27.01
N ILE A 938 -14.18 8.66 25.75
CA ILE A 938 -14.19 10.04 25.24
C ILE A 938 -15.47 10.23 24.43
N HIS A 939 -16.31 11.18 24.84
CA HIS A 939 -17.59 11.47 24.18
C HIS A 939 -17.71 12.96 23.83
N TYR A 940 -18.39 13.26 22.72
CA TYR A 940 -18.56 14.62 22.22
C TYR A 940 -19.98 15.14 22.43
N SER A 941 -20.06 16.27 23.12
CA SER A 941 -21.29 17.03 23.35
C SER A 941 -21.24 18.37 22.61
N THR A 942 -22.15 19.28 22.94
CA THR A 942 -22.43 20.51 22.20
C THR A 942 -22.57 21.69 23.15
N ASP A 943 -22.20 22.87 22.66
CA ASP A 943 -22.59 24.18 23.16
C ASP A 943 -24.10 24.37 23.42
N TYR A 944 -24.97 23.65 22.70
CA TYR A 944 -26.44 23.76 22.82
C TYR A 944 -27.02 23.19 24.13
N VAL A 945 -26.17 22.65 25.02
CA VAL A 945 -26.56 22.32 26.39
C VAL A 945 -26.81 23.56 27.25
N PHE A 946 -26.42 24.74 26.79
CA PHE A 946 -26.65 26.02 27.46
C PHE A 946 -27.81 26.80 26.84
N ASN A 947 -28.45 27.67 27.64
CA ASN A 947 -29.59 28.49 27.19
C ASN A 947 -29.20 29.65 26.28
N GLY A 948 -27.93 30.06 26.29
CA GLY A 948 -27.38 31.12 25.45
C GLY A 948 -27.62 32.55 25.94
N GLU A 949 -28.06 32.76 27.18
CA GLU A 949 -28.36 34.10 27.73
C GLU A 949 -27.17 34.79 28.41
N LYS A 950 -26.13 34.04 28.77
CA LYS A 950 -24.91 34.60 29.36
C LYS A 950 -24.18 35.50 28.36
N ASP A 951 -23.72 36.68 28.77
CA ASP A 951 -22.97 37.62 27.91
C ASP A 951 -21.49 37.27 27.73
N SER A 952 -20.93 36.40 28.58
CA SER A 952 -19.54 35.93 28.50
C SER A 952 -19.47 34.48 28.00
N PRO A 953 -18.29 33.99 27.56
CA PRO A 953 -18.13 32.57 27.22
C PRO A 953 -18.50 31.67 28.40
N TYR A 954 -19.15 30.54 28.10
CA TYR A 954 -19.49 29.54 29.11
C TYR A 954 -18.24 28.80 29.58
N VAL A 955 -18.18 28.54 30.88
CA VAL A 955 -17.22 27.65 31.54
C VAL A 955 -17.93 26.34 31.92
N GLU A 956 -17.17 25.29 32.19
CA GLU A 956 -17.73 23.95 32.40
C GLU A 956 -18.65 23.84 33.62
N GLU A 957 -18.48 24.74 34.61
CA GLU A 957 -19.27 24.81 35.83
C GLU A 957 -20.58 25.61 35.71
N ASP A 958 -20.84 26.26 34.57
CA ASP A 958 -22.11 26.95 34.35
C ASP A 958 -23.29 25.95 34.24
N ASP A 959 -24.48 26.38 34.67
CA ASP A 959 -25.69 25.55 34.62
C ASP A 959 -26.08 25.19 33.18
N ALA A 960 -26.18 23.88 32.91
CA ALA A 960 -26.66 23.37 31.63
C ALA A 960 -28.19 23.38 31.59
N ASP A 961 -28.75 24.38 30.89
CA ASP A 961 -30.19 24.61 30.72
C ASP A 961 -30.55 24.71 29.21
N PRO A 962 -30.65 23.59 28.48
CA PRO A 962 -30.86 23.59 27.04
C PRO A 962 -32.29 24.02 26.66
N ARG A 963 -32.40 24.83 25.60
CA ARG A 963 -33.69 25.37 25.10
C ARG A 963 -34.33 24.59 23.95
N ASN A 964 -33.60 23.65 23.37
CA ASN A 964 -34.04 22.86 22.22
C ASN A 964 -33.89 21.36 22.50
N LEU A 965 -34.67 20.54 21.78
CA LEU A 965 -34.72 19.09 22.00
C LEU A 965 -33.38 18.39 21.72
N TYR A 966 -32.59 18.93 20.78
CA TYR A 966 -31.24 18.46 20.50
C TYR A 966 -30.30 18.64 21.72
N GLY A 967 -30.27 19.85 22.30
CA GLY A 967 -29.49 20.17 23.50
C GLY A 967 -29.93 19.35 24.70
N ILE A 968 -31.25 19.18 24.90
CA ILE A 968 -31.80 18.30 25.94
C ILE A 968 -31.29 16.85 25.76
N SER A 969 -31.30 16.34 24.52
CA SER A 969 -30.83 14.97 24.24
C SER A 969 -29.33 14.80 24.51
N LYS A 970 -28.51 15.81 24.20
CA LYS A 970 -27.07 15.82 24.46
C LYS A 970 -26.75 15.92 25.94
N LEU A 971 -27.44 16.80 26.67
CA LEU A 971 -27.31 16.91 28.13
C LEU A 971 -27.72 15.62 28.84
N ALA A 972 -28.78 14.95 28.36
CA ALA A 972 -29.17 13.64 28.89
C ALA A 972 -28.04 12.59 28.75
N GLY A 973 -27.26 12.66 27.67
CA GLY A 973 -26.08 11.81 27.46
C GLY A 973 -24.95 12.12 28.44
N GLU A 974 -24.67 13.41 28.68
CA GLU A 974 -23.70 13.83 29.70
C GLU A 974 -24.09 13.30 31.09
N GLN A 975 -25.37 13.45 31.46
CA GLN A 975 -25.92 12.95 32.71
C GLN A 975 -25.96 11.42 32.77
N ALA A 976 -26.13 10.73 31.65
CA ALA A 976 -26.08 9.27 31.59
C ALA A 976 -24.65 8.76 31.85
N ILE A 977 -23.64 9.35 31.20
CA ILE A 977 -22.23 9.02 31.44
C ILE A 977 -21.85 9.33 32.89
N ALA A 978 -22.20 10.51 33.40
CA ALA A 978 -21.84 10.93 34.76
C ALA A 978 -22.48 10.07 35.88
N ARG A 979 -23.57 9.35 35.58
CA ARG A 979 -24.19 8.39 36.50
C ARG A 979 -23.46 7.04 36.56
N THR A 980 -22.53 6.79 35.64
CA THR A 980 -21.66 5.61 35.66
C THR A 980 -20.39 5.87 36.46
N GLY A 981 -19.69 4.81 36.87
CA GLY A 981 -18.35 4.90 37.46
C GLY A 981 -17.22 4.94 36.43
N ALA A 982 -17.55 5.00 35.13
CA ALA A 982 -16.56 4.97 34.06
C ALA A 982 -15.64 6.18 34.09
N HIS A 983 -14.35 5.96 33.85
CA HIS A 983 -13.45 7.07 33.56
C HIS A 983 -13.79 7.67 32.20
N HIS A 984 -14.01 8.98 32.14
CA HIS A 984 -14.55 9.59 30.93
C HIS A 984 -14.14 11.05 30.72
N LEU A 985 -14.10 11.46 29.46
CA LEU A 985 -14.04 12.85 29.05
C LEU A 985 -15.27 13.18 28.21
N ILE A 986 -15.99 14.23 28.61
CA ILE A 986 -17.05 14.83 27.79
C ILE A 986 -16.49 16.12 27.21
N LEU A 987 -16.33 16.15 25.90
CA LEU A 987 -15.80 17.29 25.15
C LEU A 987 -16.96 18.05 24.52
N ARG A 988 -17.34 19.20 25.09
CA ARG A 988 -18.35 20.09 24.49
C ARG A 988 -17.70 20.89 23.37
N THR A 989 -18.29 20.81 22.19
CA THR A 989 -17.78 21.45 20.96
C THR A 989 -18.75 22.53 20.49
N SER A 990 -18.26 23.45 19.66
CA SER A 990 -19.06 24.54 19.08
C SER A 990 -18.91 24.53 17.56
N TRP A 991 -20.05 24.60 16.88
CA TRP A 991 -20.19 24.83 15.43
C TRP A 991 -19.18 24.03 14.58
N VAL A 992 -19.22 22.70 14.72
CA VAL A 992 -18.22 21.82 14.11
C VAL A 992 -18.37 21.78 12.58
N TYR A 993 -17.28 22.05 11.87
CA TYR A 993 -17.25 22.03 10.40
C TYR A 993 -16.07 21.21 9.84
N GLY A 994 -16.13 20.92 8.55
CA GLY A 994 -15.04 20.25 7.82
C GLY A 994 -15.37 20.12 6.34
N MET A 995 -14.47 19.51 5.57
CA MET A 995 -14.63 19.32 4.11
C MET A 995 -15.52 18.14 3.74
N ARG A 996 -16.23 17.57 4.72
CA ARG A 996 -17.13 16.41 4.55
C ARG A 996 -18.36 16.56 5.45
N GLY A 997 -19.40 15.79 5.12
CA GLY A 997 -20.66 15.78 5.86
C GLY A 997 -21.58 16.95 5.50
N ARG A 998 -22.63 17.14 6.31
CA ARG A 998 -23.57 18.27 6.16
C ARG A 998 -23.27 19.29 7.26
N ASN A 999 -22.66 20.40 6.88
CA ASN A 999 -22.29 21.46 7.82
C ASN A 999 -22.43 22.85 7.20
N PHE A 1000 -22.32 23.89 8.03
CA PHE A 1000 -22.51 25.28 7.63
C PHE A 1000 -21.49 25.74 6.57
N LEU A 1001 -20.21 25.35 6.69
CA LEU A 1001 -19.16 25.71 5.72
C LEU A 1001 -19.55 25.29 4.30
N LEU A 1002 -19.86 24.00 4.12
CA LEU A 1002 -20.24 23.45 2.82
C LEU A 1002 -21.57 24.03 2.31
N THR A 1003 -22.49 24.38 3.21
CA THR A 1003 -23.75 25.04 2.85
C THR A 1003 -23.51 26.45 2.32
N MET A 1004 -22.62 27.23 2.95
CA MET A 1004 -22.26 28.57 2.48
C MET A 1004 -21.54 28.50 1.13
N LEU A 1005 -20.53 27.64 0.98
CA LEU A 1005 -19.82 27.48 -0.30
C LEU A 1005 -20.79 27.12 -1.44
N ARG A 1006 -21.75 26.23 -1.19
CA ARG A 1006 -22.80 25.89 -2.17
C ARG A 1006 -23.70 27.10 -2.48
N LEU A 1007 -24.27 27.74 -1.45
CA LEU A 1007 -25.18 28.87 -1.65
C LEU A 1007 -24.49 30.07 -2.32
N GLY A 1008 -23.21 30.29 -2.09
CA GLY A 1008 -22.46 31.37 -2.73
C GLY A 1008 -22.16 31.15 -4.21
N GLY A 1009 -22.27 29.91 -4.70
CA GLY A 1009 -22.30 29.64 -6.14
C GLY A 1009 -23.69 29.79 -6.77
N GLU A 1010 -24.75 29.76 -5.97
CA GLU A 1010 -26.15 29.70 -6.45
C GLU A 1010 -26.91 31.03 -6.36
N ARG A 1011 -26.48 31.95 -5.49
CA ARG A 1011 -27.25 33.16 -5.15
C ARG A 1011 -26.39 34.40 -5.19
N ASP A 1012 -26.96 35.50 -5.68
CA ASP A 1012 -26.33 36.82 -5.63
C ASP A 1012 -26.40 37.44 -4.23
N GLU A 1013 -27.40 37.06 -3.43
CA GLU A 1013 -27.60 37.54 -2.05
C GLU A 1013 -27.91 36.39 -1.09
N ILE A 1014 -27.26 36.40 0.08
CA ILE A 1014 -27.49 35.42 1.15
C ILE A 1014 -27.75 36.16 2.45
N LYS A 1015 -28.89 35.89 3.07
CA LYS A 1015 -29.23 36.43 4.39
C LYS A 1015 -28.74 35.48 5.47
N VAL A 1016 -27.90 35.96 6.38
CA VAL A 1016 -27.28 35.16 7.44
C VAL A 1016 -27.48 35.82 8.80
N VAL A 1017 -27.83 35.02 9.79
CA VAL A 1017 -28.07 35.47 11.17
C VAL A 1017 -26.81 36.11 11.76
N ALA A 1018 -26.93 37.33 12.28
CA ALA A 1018 -25.80 38.11 12.78
C ALA A 1018 -25.78 38.29 14.31
N ASP A 1019 -26.90 38.01 14.98
CA ASP A 1019 -27.10 38.17 16.43
C ASP A 1019 -26.86 36.88 17.25
N GLN A 1020 -26.35 35.81 16.61
CA GLN A 1020 -25.87 34.60 17.28
C GLN A 1020 -24.36 34.53 17.19
N VAL A 1021 -23.67 34.27 18.31
CA VAL A 1021 -22.20 34.28 18.41
C VAL A 1021 -21.70 32.96 18.96
N GLY A 1022 -20.65 32.40 18.35
CA GLY A 1022 -20.04 31.13 18.74
C GLY A 1022 -18.61 31.01 18.24
N ALA A 1023 -18.04 29.81 18.34
CA ALA A 1023 -16.68 29.53 17.89
C ALA A 1023 -16.71 28.39 16.85
N PRO A 1024 -16.66 28.69 15.53
CA PRO A 1024 -16.56 27.67 14.50
C PRO A 1024 -15.33 26.80 14.72
N THR A 1025 -15.52 25.48 14.86
CA THR A 1025 -14.42 24.57 15.18
C THR A 1025 -14.21 23.53 14.09
N TRP A 1026 -13.01 23.51 13.51
CA TRP A 1026 -12.67 22.52 12.49
C TRP A 1026 -12.58 21.12 13.11
N SER A 1027 -13.24 20.14 12.48
CA SER A 1027 -13.25 18.72 12.90
C SER A 1027 -11.84 18.13 13.06
N ASN A 1028 -10.89 18.48 12.19
CA ASN A 1028 -9.50 18.03 12.32
C ASN A 1028 -8.81 18.65 13.56
N THR A 1029 -9.13 19.89 13.94
CA THR A 1029 -8.63 20.49 15.19
C THR A 1029 -9.10 19.67 16.39
N ILE A 1030 -10.38 19.29 16.42
CA ILE A 1030 -10.95 18.45 17.48
C ILE A 1030 -10.24 17.09 17.54
N ALA A 1031 -10.07 16.45 16.38
CA ALA A 1031 -9.41 15.15 16.26
C ALA A 1031 -7.93 15.19 16.69
N THR A 1032 -7.21 16.24 16.31
CA THR A 1032 -5.81 16.46 16.66
C THR A 1032 -5.63 16.67 18.15
N LEU A 1033 -6.45 17.52 18.78
CA LEU A 1033 -6.38 17.76 20.22
C LEU A 1033 -6.82 16.53 21.03
N THR A 1034 -7.81 15.77 20.54
CA THR A 1034 -8.19 14.49 21.15
C THR A 1034 -7.01 13.50 21.12
N ALA A 1035 -6.30 13.38 20.00
CA ALA A 1035 -5.13 12.52 19.90
C ALA A 1035 -4.02 12.92 20.88
N HIS A 1036 -3.80 14.23 21.10
CA HIS A 1036 -2.87 14.70 22.13
C HIS A 1036 -3.30 14.27 23.54
N ILE A 1037 -4.59 14.39 23.89
CA ILE A 1037 -5.12 13.93 25.18
C ILE A 1037 -4.88 12.43 25.37
N VAL A 1038 -5.22 11.61 24.37
CA VAL A 1038 -5.01 10.15 24.41
C VAL A 1038 -3.51 9.83 24.55
N SER A 1039 -2.65 10.51 23.80
CA SER A 1039 -1.19 10.34 23.88
C SER A 1039 -0.64 10.65 25.28
N GLN A 1040 -1.14 11.71 25.93
CA GLN A 1040 -0.78 12.03 27.32
C GLN A 1040 -1.21 10.92 28.29
N ALA A 1041 -2.41 10.37 28.13
CA ALA A 1041 -2.93 9.28 28.95
C ALA A 1041 -2.08 8.00 28.85
N LEU A 1042 -1.71 7.64 27.62
CA LEU A 1042 -0.91 6.45 27.33
C LEU A 1042 0.56 6.59 27.75
N SER A 1043 1.02 7.83 27.92
CA SER A 1043 2.36 8.16 28.41
C SER A 1043 2.43 8.29 29.94
N ALA A 1044 1.28 8.28 30.63
CA ALA A 1044 1.23 8.36 32.09
C ALA A 1044 1.76 7.06 32.76
N GLN A 1045 2.40 7.20 33.92
CA GLN A 1045 2.90 6.04 34.69
C GLN A 1045 1.78 5.16 35.25
N ASP A 1046 0.64 5.77 35.57
CA ASP A 1046 -0.58 5.10 35.96
C ASP A 1046 -1.75 5.63 35.13
N THR A 1047 -2.07 4.93 34.05
CA THR A 1047 -3.11 5.34 33.10
C THR A 1047 -4.49 5.37 33.75
N GLN A 1048 -4.81 4.43 34.65
CA GLN A 1048 -6.11 4.41 35.33
C GLN A 1048 -6.27 5.60 36.28
N GLN A 1049 -5.25 5.87 37.10
CA GLN A 1049 -5.25 7.07 37.95
C GLN A 1049 -5.28 8.35 37.11
N TRP A 1050 -4.55 8.41 35.99
CA TRP A 1050 -4.54 9.58 35.11
C TRP A 1050 -5.94 9.89 34.57
N TRP A 1051 -6.66 8.86 34.11
CA TRP A 1051 -8.03 8.97 33.63
C TRP A 1051 -9.00 9.33 34.76
N GLN A 1052 -8.83 8.75 35.95
CA GLN A 1052 -9.65 9.08 37.12
C GLN A 1052 -9.53 10.57 37.52
N GLU A 1053 -8.31 11.09 37.64
CA GLU A 1053 -8.05 12.47 38.06
C GLU A 1053 -8.55 13.52 37.06
N ARG A 1054 -8.64 13.13 35.78
CA ARG A 1054 -9.01 14.03 34.67
C ARG A 1054 -10.40 13.73 34.14
N SER A 1055 -11.15 12.83 34.78
CA SER A 1055 -12.51 12.53 34.34
C SER A 1055 -13.42 13.75 34.54
N GLY A 1056 -14.25 14.03 33.53
CA GLY A 1056 -15.24 15.09 33.61
C GLY A 1056 -15.46 15.83 32.29
N ILE A 1057 -16.06 17.02 32.41
CA ILE A 1057 -16.46 17.86 31.28
C ILE A 1057 -15.34 18.86 30.98
N TYR A 1058 -15.07 19.04 29.68
CA TYR A 1058 -14.14 20.02 29.12
C TYR A 1058 -14.75 20.66 27.87
N HIS A 1059 -14.43 21.92 27.64
CA HIS A 1059 -14.70 22.58 26.37
C HIS A 1059 -13.55 22.35 25.38
N LEU A 1060 -13.89 22.05 24.12
CA LEU A 1060 -12.95 21.87 23.03
C LEU A 1060 -13.52 22.57 21.78
N SER A 1061 -13.34 23.88 21.71
CA SER A 1061 -13.67 24.72 20.56
C SER A 1061 -12.45 25.51 20.07
N ALA A 1062 -12.49 26.01 18.83
CA ALA A 1062 -11.45 26.92 18.36
C ALA A 1062 -11.34 28.17 19.25
N ALA A 1063 -10.17 28.82 19.23
CA ALA A 1063 -9.98 30.10 19.90
C ALA A 1063 -10.65 31.24 19.12
N GLY A 1064 -11.07 32.28 19.83
CA GLY A 1064 -11.83 33.40 19.26
C GLY A 1064 -13.32 33.07 19.07
N SER A 1065 -14.07 34.04 18.54
CA SER A 1065 -15.50 33.88 18.27
C SER A 1065 -15.95 34.76 17.10
N THR A 1066 -17.05 34.39 16.48
CA THR A 1066 -17.68 35.16 15.40
C THR A 1066 -19.19 34.90 15.37
N SER A 1067 -19.94 35.69 14.61
CA SER A 1067 -21.35 35.40 14.33
C SER A 1067 -21.47 34.42 13.15
N TRP A 1068 -22.65 33.84 12.92
CA TRP A 1068 -22.88 33.06 11.70
C TRP A 1068 -22.65 33.90 10.44
N HIS A 1069 -23.07 35.17 10.46
CA HIS A 1069 -22.78 36.16 9.41
C HIS A 1069 -21.28 36.37 9.23
N GLY A 1070 -20.54 36.61 10.32
CA GLY A 1070 -19.08 36.80 10.25
C GLY A 1070 -18.33 35.54 9.81
N PHE A 1071 -18.81 34.35 10.18
CA PHE A 1071 -18.25 33.10 9.68
C PHE A 1071 -18.51 32.91 8.19
N ALA A 1072 -19.74 33.18 7.72
CA ALA A 1072 -20.07 33.15 6.30
C ALA A 1072 -19.19 34.13 5.49
N GLN A 1073 -18.98 35.34 6.00
CA GLN A 1073 -18.09 36.32 5.36
C GLN A 1073 -16.66 35.77 5.24
N ALA A 1074 -16.10 35.26 6.33
CA ALA A 1074 -14.77 34.68 6.32
C ALA A 1074 -14.63 33.47 5.40
N ILE A 1075 -15.70 32.67 5.23
CA ILE A 1075 -15.73 31.56 4.28
C ILE A 1075 -15.57 32.06 2.85
N PHE A 1076 -16.36 33.06 2.45
CA PHE A 1076 -16.28 33.58 1.09
C PHE A 1076 -15.00 34.36 0.82
N ASP A 1077 -14.53 35.13 1.80
CA ASP A 1077 -13.25 35.85 1.72
C ASP A 1077 -12.08 34.87 1.51
N ALA A 1078 -12.10 33.73 2.22
CA ALA A 1078 -11.06 32.71 2.10
C ALA A 1078 -11.22 31.81 0.85
N ALA A 1079 -12.44 31.62 0.35
CA ALA A 1079 -12.72 30.79 -0.82
C ALA A 1079 -12.39 31.47 -2.16
N ALA A 1080 -12.14 32.78 -2.18
CA ALA A 1080 -11.75 33.54 -3.37
C ALA A 1080 -12.67 33.32 -4.60
N LEU A 1081 -13.99 33.32 -4.39
CA LEU A 1081 -14.97 33.14 -5.46
C LEU A 1081 -14.91 34.28 -6.50
N GLU A 1082 -15.06 33.95 -7.79
CA GLU A 1082 -15.08 34.94 -8.89
C GLU A 1082 -16.17 36.00 -8.72
N ARG A 1083 -17.32 35.61 -8.15
CA ARG A 1083 -18.41 36.50 -7.78
C ARG A 1083 -18.94 36.11 -6.39
N ALA A 1084 -18.46 36.80 -5.35
CA ALA A 1084 -18.94 36.56 -4.00
C ALA A 1084 -20.38 37.12 -3.82
N PRO A 1085 -21.29 36.37 -3.18
CA PRO A 1085 -22.62 36.85 -2.87
C PRO A 1085 -22.57 38.02 -1.87
N ALA A 1086 -23.53 38.94 -1.95
CA ALA A 1086 -23.73 39.92 -0.89
C ALA A 1086 -24.31 39.22 0.36
N ILE A 1087 -23.58 39.25 1.47
CA ILE A 1087 -24.04 38.65 2.74
C ILE A 1087 -24.76 39.69 3.58
N LEU A 1088 -26.08 39.59 3.59
CA LEU A 1088 -26.94 40.50 4.32
C LEU A 1088 -27.11 40.01 5.77
N PRO A 1089 -26.72 40.79 6.77
CA PRO A 1089 -26.96 40.44 8.16
C PRO A 1089 -28.46 40.53 8.45
N ILE A 1090 -29.00 39.50 9.10
CA ILE A 1090 -30.39 39.48 9.59
C ILE A 1090 -30.42 39.10 11.07
N SER A 1091 -31.51 39.46 11.76
CA SER A 1091 -31.72 39.02 13.15
C SER A 1091 -32.24 37.58 13.20
N THR A 1092 -32.11 36.92 14.35
CA THR A 1092 -32.68 35.59 14.58
C THR A 1092 -34.21 35.59 14.39
N LEU A 1093 -34.88 36.72 14.64
CA LEU A 1093 -36.33 36.87 14.43
C LEU A 1093 -36.72 36.84 12.94
N ASP A 1094 -35.84 37.30 12.06
CA ASP A 1094 -36.07 37.34 10.62
C ASP A 1094 -35.83 35.98 9.94
N TYR A 1095 -35.30 35.00 10.69
CA TYR A 1095 -35.02 33.63 10.21
C TYR A 1095 -35.58 32.58 11.19
N PRO A 1096 -36.91 32.42 11.27
CA PRO A 1096 -37.52 31.46 12.18
C PRO A 1096 -37.08 30.04 11.81
N THR A 1097 -36.48 29.36 12.77
CA THR A 1097 -36.04 27.96 12.66
C THR A 1097 -36.92 27.08 13.55
N PRO A 1098 -37.14 25.79 13.19
CA PRO A 1098 -38.00 24.90 13.96
C PRO A 1098 -37.59 24.76 15.42
N GLU A 1099 -36.28 24.75 15.69
CA GLU A 1099 -35.70 24.68 17.03
C GLU A 1099 -34.93 25.96 17.37
N LYS A 1100 -35.03 26.40 18.63
CA LYS A 1100 -34.36 27.63 19.09
C LYS A 1100 -32.86 27.40 19.26
N ARG A 1101 -32.04 28.22 18.61
CA ARG A 1101 -30.57 28.21 18.75
C ARG A 1101 -30.13 29.20 19.84
N PRO A 1102 -29.12 28.87 20.68
CA PRO A 1102 -28.63 29.78 21.71
C PRO A 1102 -28.01 31.04 21.08
N ALA A 1103 -28.35 32.22 21.62
CA ALA A 1103 -27.79 33.49 21.13
C ALA A 1103 -26.27 33.59 21.37
N ASN A 1104 -25.80 33.16 22.54
CA ASN A 1104 -24.37 32.97 22.81
C ASN A 1104 -24.04 31.47 22.96
N SER A 1105 -23.13 30.98 22.14
CA SER A 1105 -22.62 29.60 22.15
C SER A 1105 -21.09 29.55 22.35
N ARG A 1106 -20.46 30.65 22.80
CA ARG A 1106 -19.01 30.70 23.03
C ARG A 1106 -18.64 29.84 24.23
N LEU A 1107 -17.62 29.01 24.08
CA LEU A 1107 -17.06 28.16 25.12
C LEU A 1107 -15.65 28.64 25.51
N CYS A 1108 -15.35 28.63 26.80
CA CYS A 1108 -14.02 28.91 27.34
C CYS A 1108 -13.18 27.63 27.39
N ASN A 1109 -12.01 27.60 26.73
CA ASN A 1109 -11.08 26.46 26.77
C ASN A 1109 -10.10 26.50 27.96
N GLY A 1110 -10.28 27.41 28.94
CA GLY A 1110 -9.29 27.63 30.00
C GLY A 1110 -9.05 26.42 30.91
N LYS A 1111 -10.03 25.52 31.06
CA LYS A 1111 -9.84 24.25 31.76
C LYS A 1111 -9.02 23.25 30.93
N LEU A 1112 -9.29 23.14 29.63
CA LEU A 1112 -8.54 22.31 28.69
C LEU A 1112 -7.05 22.69 28.68
N GLU A 1113 -6.76 23.99 28.62
CA GLU A 1113 -5.40 24.52 28.65
C GLU A 1113 -4.71 24.25 30.00
N ARG A 1114 -5.35 24.56 31.13
CA ARG A 1114 -4.76 24.32 32.46
C ARG A 1114 -4.48 22.84 32.75
N VAL A 1115 -5.34 21.94 32.28
CA VAL A 1115 -5.26 20.50 32.60
C VAL A 1115 -4.38 19.73 31.61
N PHE A 1116 -4.49 20.02 30.31
CA PHE A 1116 -3.77 19.27 29.26
C PHE A 1116 -2.68 20.07 28.57
N GLY A 1117 -2.54 21.37 28.84
CA GLY A 1117 -1.59 22.24 28.14
C GLY A 1117 -1.95 22.46 26.66
N LEU A 1118 -3.21 22.26 26.29
CA LEU A 1118 -3.67 22.32 24.90
C LEU A 1118 -4.39 23.63 24.60
N GLN A 1119 -3.86 24.38 23.64
CA GLN A 1119 -4.47 25.60 23.12
C GLN A 1119 -4.98 25.37 21.70
N PRO A 1120 -6.30 25.47 21.47
CA PRO A 1120 -6.86 25.42 20.12
C PRO A 1120 -6.43 26.63 19.28
N PRO A 1121 -6.21 26.47 17.96
CA PRO A 1121 -5.90 27.58 17.06
C PRO A 1121 -7.08 28.57 16.93
N GLN A 1122 -6.79 29.79 16.46
CA GLN A 1122 -7.84 30.76 16.11
C GLN A 1122 -8.75 30.21 15.00
N TRP A 1123 -10.06 30.44 15.12
CA TRP A 1123 -11.07 29.86 14.23
C TRP A 1123 -10.87 30.24 12.75
N ASP A 1124 -10.42 31.45 12.47
CA ASP A 1124 -10.21 32.01 11.13
C ASP A 1124 -8.95 31.42 10.47
N HIS A 1125 -7.90 31.19 11.26
CA HIS A 1125 -6.72 30.45 10.81
C HIS A 1125 -7.07 29.00 10.50
N ALA A 1126 -7.81 28.34 11.39
CA ALA A 1126 -8.28 26.96 11.17
C ALA A 1126 -9.17 26.84 9.92
N LEU A 1127 -9.99 27.86 9.62
CA LEU A 1127 -10.82 27.90 8.42
C LEU A 1127 -9.97 27.96 7.14
N LYS A 1128 -8.93 28.81 7.12
CA LYS A 1128 -8.01 28.91 5.98
C LYS A 1128 -7.30 27.59 5.72
N LEU A 1129 -6.79 26.93 6.77
CA LEU A 1129 -6.19 25.60 6.64
C LEU A 1129 -7.19 24.55 6.16
N CYS A 1130 -8.42 24.58 6.67
CA CYS A 1130 -9.49 23.68 6.24
C CYS A 1130 -9.79 23.82 4.74
N LEU A 1131 -9.86 25.05 4.22
CA LEU A 1131 -10.12 25.34 2.80
C LEU A 1131 -8.92 25.08 1.89
N GLN A 1132 -7.69 25.15 2.41
CA GLN A 1132 -6.49 24.72 1.67
C GLN A 1132 -6.39 23.19 1.56
N ALA A 1133 -6.93 22.48 2.55
CA ALA A 1133 -6.85 21.03 2.66
C ALA A 1133 -7.90 20.27 1.83
N GLY A 1134 -8.89 20.92 1.21
CA GLY A 1134 -9.92 20.25 0.41
C GLY A 1134 -10.60 21.13 -0.61
#